data_AF-A0A094GSQ8-F1
#
_entry.id   AF-A0A094GSQ8-F1
#
_cell.length_a   1.000
_cell.length_b   1.000
_cell.length_c   1.000
_cell.angle_alpha   90.00
_cell.angle_beta   90.00
_cell.angle_gamma   90.00
#
_symmetry.space_group_name_H-M   'P 1'
#
loop_
_entity.id
_entity.type
_entity.pdbx_description
1 polymer ?
#
loop_
_entity_poly.entity_id
_entity_poly.type
_entity_poly.pdbx_seq_one_letter_code
_entity_poly.pdbx_strand_id
1 'polypeptide(L)'
;MDFSPEQLAALDAESKGPTTLVVVILFTILSFFFVCMRYVSRFAIIKRGSAEDYTIGVAMILSIGMAACMIEQVKYGNGRHAALLELDNFIGILKYLYFSILAYCMAITLTKISILLQLQRIFGVNKLMHFATLIMMAVVVSYGIESVTIGIFTCTPVRAYWDLKIQATSRCLPQDKVYYANGGLNIAIDLTIATLPIYSVWKLQIDIRQKIALMAVLALGWFVCFVSILRLQALVVLYQHPEDTTWYSPETAYWSCIEVNVGIICACAPAIRPVLVRIVPRIFGTPDYGSGGRTSKTHPPFIELGDNKSAPSTTIRSNGARSGRSGSRNEVQESGAWRGFGRLEKPPPVAPANTTTRINISRDVEQTFWRGDEDSDGYNNGFKGSGGRAETLSAIDTNWTPQNEVFKSFDRRRSKPRKFWVNIVLWFGHRIEARRSIIEGLSSFTLEASLEATWQGITMHFLGPILLLAAFPSSISAASLIQQYPALQVDLGYAVYTGAFDASAKLNTWKGIRYAAAPIGPLRWQAPRAPVTNRTITPATEFGPICPQNYPSVPNAPFIPGNEDCLFLNVYAPSNAIKQPVLVWIHGGGYGYGDASQDMTEIIAANNNGFVVVALQYRLGAFGFLSSAEVKRKGVVNAGLLDQDYALKWVQKNIHLFGGDSCSVTIAGNSAGAGSVMYHALTNGGTSGTALFQNAIVSSPYLPVQNNYDATFPTQRFYDFSVAAGCPSSGSVFDCLLSKDSMTLQQASSQISTTQTYGTWAFLPVTDGTFIKQLPSKQLLAKKVNGKRILVGSNANEGALFVPPTISTEADLVAWLHLEFPNVSDGDVAKILAAYPSSSGPVNPNDPMFATTGLGPATALNVSQVATGQQQRGNNIYAEATFVCPSYWLASAYTGNGRTAYKYQYSVPFGGHTDDLPAVFGPAQPNHSDSFVAAFRSIWGKFVTTSNPSISAALASGGQPTTSSAPNPVTKFPAWTASSPQQINLNITGGTPYTAITLFGATVTQFQEPGLKNAFSVASANTWEGGRGTRCDFWRTIAGKVPM
;
A
#
# COMPACT_ATOMS: atom_id res chain seq x y z
N MET A 1 25.33 9.93 15.20
CA MET A 1 24.08 10.02 15.98
C MET A 1 24.52 10.39 17.37
N ASP A 2 24.14 11.56 17.86
CA ASP A 2 24.64 12.08 19.14
C ASP A 2 23.64 11.70 20.23
N PHE A 3 23.73 10.46 20.69
CA PHE A 3 22.95 9.95 21.81
C PHE A 3 23.47 10.51 23.13
N SER A 4 22.58 10.88 24.05
CA SER A 4 23.00 11.21 25.42
C SER A 4 23.59 9.97 26.12
N PRO A 5 24.45 10.13 27.15
CA PRO A 5 24.95 9.00 27.91
C PRO A 5 23.85 8.12 28.54
N GLU A 6 22.71 8.72 28.88
CA GLU A 6 21.52 8.03 29.41
C GLU A 6 20.78 7.25 28.31
N GLN A 7 20.67 7.81 27.09
CA GLN A 7 20.12 7.10 25.93
C GLN A 7 21.01 5.95 25.49
N LEU A 8 22.35 6.14 25.51
CA LEU A 8 23.31 5.06 25.26
C LEU A 8 23.15 3.94 26.29
N ALA A 9 22.99 4.27 27.58
CA ALA A 9 22.77 3.28 28.64
C ALA A 9 21.42 2.55 28.52
N ALA A 10 20.36 3.23 28.06
CA ALA A 10 19.06 2.61 27.79
C ALA A 10 19.15 1.64 26.60
N LEU A 11 19.70 2.09 25.46
CA LEU A 11 19.90 1.26 24.27
C LEU A 11 20.86 0.08 24.52
N ASP A 12 21.83 0.22 25.44
CA ASP A 12 22.76 -0.85 25.80
C ASP A 12 22.12 -1.92 26.69
N ALA A 13 21.06 -1.57 27.42
CA ALA A 13 20.25 -2.52 28.18
C ALA A 13 19.30 -3.35 27.28
N GLU A 14 19.04 -2.90 26.05
CA GLU A 14 18.13 -3.56 25.10
C GLU A 14 18.86 -4.61 24.24
N SER A 15 18.36 -5.86 24.24
CA SER A 15 18.88 -6.89 23.34
C SER A 15 17.87 -7.96 22.92
N LYS A 16 17.74 -8.17 21.60
CA LYS A 16 17.03 -9.30 20.97
C LYS A 16 17.91 -10.57 20.85
N GLY A 17 19.17 -10.50 21.27
CA GLY A 17 20.13 -11.61 21.24
C GLY A 17 19.69 -12.87 22.02
N PRO A 18 19.28 -12.76 23.30
CA PRO A 18 18.86 -13.91 24.10
C PRO A 18 17.68 -14.68 23.50
N THR A 19 16.66 -13.97 23.01
CA THR A 19 15.49 -14.55 22.33
C THR A 19 15.91 -15.35 21.11
N THR A 20 16.83 -14.81 20.30
CA THR A 20 17.37 -15.46 19.11
C THR A 20 18.08 -16.77 19.45
N LEU A 21 18.93 -16.77 20.49
CA LEU A 21 19.63 -17.96 20.96
C LEU A 21 18.63 -19.05 21.42
N VAL A 22 17.65 -18.68 22.23
CA VAL A 22 16.62 -19.61 22.73
C VAL A 22 15.86 -20.27 21.59
N VAL A 23 15.34 -19.48 20.64
CA VAL A 23 14.58 -20.00 19.49
C VAL A 23 15.45 -20.89 18.59
N VAL A 24 16.65 -20.42 18.21
CA VAL A 24 17.56 -21.15 17.32
C VAL A 24 17.99 -22.49 17.91
N ILE A 25 18.32 -22.52 19.20
CA ILE A 25 18.74 -23.75 19.90
C ILE A 25 17.56 -24.72 20.03
N LEU A 26 16.40 -24.25 20.49
CA LEU A 26 15.23 -25.11 20.72
C LEU A 26 14.75 -25.80 19.44
N PHE A 27 14.56 -25.04 18.35
CA PHE A 27 14.08 -25.61 17.09
C PHE A 27 15.10 -26.55 16.43
N THR A 28 16.41 -26.29 16.58
CA THR A 28 17.47 -27.16 16.05
C THR A 28 17.59 -28.47 16.85
N ILE A 29 17.43 -28.43 18.18
CA ILE A 29 17.37 -29.65 19.01
C ILE A 29 16.12 -30.48 18.68
N LEU A 30 14.97 -29.81 18.51
CA LEU A 30 13.71 -30.47 18.21
C LEU A 30 13.75 -31.18 16.84
N SER A 31 14.24 -30.51 15.79
CA SER A 31 14.39 -31.12 14.47
C SER A 31 15.41 -32.27 14.47
N PHE A 32 16.53 -32.12 15.17
CA PHE A 32 17.52 -33.19 15.35
C PHE A 32 16.91 -34.44 15.99
N PHE A 33 16.10 -34.29 17.03
CA PHE A 33 15.38 -35.39 17.65
C PHE A 33 14.44 -36.11 16.66
N PHE A 34 13.70 -35.36 15.83
CA PHE A 34 12.83 -35.93 14.78
C PHE A 34 13.62 -36.68 13.70
N VAL A 35 14.81 -36.19 13.31
CA VAL A 35 15.72 -36.90 12.39
C VAL A 35 16.25 -38.19 13.02
N CYS A 36 16.63 -38.16 14.31
CA CYS A 36 17.03 -39.36 15.05
C CYS A 36 15.89 -40.40 15.14
N MET A 37 14.66 -39.99 15.45
CA MET A 37 13.49 -40.88 15.44
C MET A 37 13.25 -41.49 14.06
N ARG A 38 13.38 -40.67 13.00
CA ARG A 38 13.32 -41.16 11.62
C ARG A 38 14.42 -42.19 11.36
N TYR A 39 15.67 -41.93 11.73
CA TYR A 39 16.77 -42.86 11.49
C TYR A 39 16.57 -44.20 12.21
N VAL A 40 16.14 -44.19 13.48
CA VAL A 40 15.76 -45.40 14.20
C VAL A 40 14.64 -46.16 13.46
N SER A 41 13.59 -45.47 13.02
CA SER A 41 12.51 -46.09 12.24
C SER A 41 13.01 -46.74 10.94
N ARG A 42 13.84 -46.03 10.17
CA ARG A 42 14.20 -46.40 8.79
C ARG A 42 15.35 -47.43 8.75
N PHE A 43 16.37 -47.27 9.60
CA PHE A 43 17.58 -48.11 9.61
C PHE A 43 17.55 -49.20 10.70
N ALA A 44 17.01 -48.95 11.90
CA ALA A 44 17.00 -49.95 12.97
C ALA A 44 15.74 -50.82 12.99
N ILE A 45 14.55 -50.23 12.75
CA ILE A 45 13.27 -50.96 12.76
C ILE A 45 12.96 -51.58 11.39
N ILE A 46 12.87 -50.76 10.33
CA ILE A 46 12.52 -51.21 8.97
C ILE A 46 13.73 -51.83 8.25
N LYS A 47 14.96 -51.50 8.67
CA LYS A 47 16.23 -51.94 8.04
C LYS A 47 16.32 -51.69 6.53
N ARG A 48 15.71 -50.58 6.06
CA ARG A 48 15.72 -50.20 4.64
C ARG A 48 15.68 -48.69 4.52
N GLY A 49 16.86 -48.06 4.48
CA GLY A 49 17.03 -46.65 4.11
C GLY A 49 16.72 -46.40 2.63
N SER A 50 16.51 -45.14 2.28
CA SER A 50 16.31 -44.69 0.90
C SER A 50 16.74 -43.21 0.76
N ALA A 51 16.78 -42.69 -0.47
CA ALA A 51 17.40 -41.40 -0.78
C ALA A 51 16.92 -40.24 0.11
N GLU A 52 15.61 -40.18 0.41
CA GLU A 52 15.03 -39.14 1.26
C GLU A 52 15.59 -39.15 2.70
N ASP A 53 16.03 -40.30 3.20
CA ASP A 53 16.60 -40.43 4.54
C ASP A 53 18.04 -39.88 4.59
N TYR A 54 18.81 -39.97 3.49
CA TYR A 54 20.14 -39.37 3.41
C TYR A 54 20.05 -37.85 3.18
N THR A 55 19.15 -37.41 2.28
CA THR A 55 18.96 -35.98 1.98
C THR A 55 18.57 -35.18 3.23
N ILE A 56 17.68 -35.70 4.08
CA ILE A 56 17.28 -35.01 5.31
C ILE A 56 18.38 -34.97 6.36
N GLY A 57 19.28 -35.96 6.38
CA GLY A 57 20.48 -35.94 7.22
C GLY A 57 21.44 -34.80 6.85
N VAL A 58 21.68 -34.59 5.56
CA VAL A 58 22.52 -33.47 5.07
C VAL A 58 21.84 -32.13 5.36
N ALA A 59 20.53 -32.03 5.18
CA ALA A 59 19.76 -30.84 5.56
C ALA A 59 19.89 -30.51 7.07
N MET A 60 19.87 -31.53 7.93
CA MET A 60 20.06 -31.38 9.38
C MET A 60 21.46 -30.88 9.74
N ILE A 61 22.52 -31.41 9.10
CA ILE A 61 23.90 -30.94 9.31
C ILE A 61 24.03 -29.46 8.91
N LEU A 62 23.42 -29.06 7.79
CA LEU A 62 23.40 -27.66 7.34
C LEU A 62 22.56 -26.77 8.26
N SER A 63 21.45 -27.27 8.82
CA SER A 63 20.67 -26.54 9.83
C SER A 63 21.48 -26.30 11.11
N ILE A 64 22.27 -27.28 11.57
CA ILE A 64 23.20 -27.11 12.70
C ILE A 64 24.29 -26.07 12.37
N GLY A 65 24.85 -26.11 11.16
CA GLY A 65 25.83 -25.11 10.69
C GLY A 65 25.26 -23.69 10.62
N MET A 66 24.02 -23.56 10.14
CA MET A 66 23.27 -22.29 10.13
C MET A 66 23.03 -21.78 11.56
N ALA A 67 22.57 -22.65 12.47
CA ALA A 67 22.37 -22.31 13.88
C ALA A 67 23.67 -21.86 14.56
N ALA A 68 24.79 -22.54 14.31
CA ALA A 68 26.11 -22.14 14.82
C ALA A 68 26.53 -20.76 14.30
N CYS A 69 26.29 -20.46 13.02
CA CYS A 69 26.55 -19.12 12.47
C CYS A 69 25.66 -18.04 13.11
N MET A 70 24.39 -18.35 13.39
CA MET A 70 23.46 -17.41 14.07
C MET A 70 23.86 -17.17 15.54
N ILE A 71 24.38 -18.18 16.23
CA ILE A 71 24.92 -18.04 17.59
C ILE A 71 26.15 -17.13 17.59
N GLU A 72 27.06 -17.29 16.63
CA GLU A 72 28.20 -16.38 16.48
C GLU A 72 27.75 -14.96 16.09
N GLN A 73 26.74 -14.78 15.22
CA GLN A 73 26.17 -13.44 14.92
C GLN A 73 25.73 -12.72 16.22
N VAL A 74 24.98 -13.39 17.10
CA VAL A 74 24.54 -12.80 18.39
C VAL A 74 25.74 -12.45 19.28
N LYS A 75 26.78 -13.28 19.30
CA LYS A 75 28.03 -13.05 20.05
C LYS A 75 28.83 -11.84 19.54
N TYR A 76 28.77 -11.54 18.24
CA TYR A 76 29.29 -10.29 17.64
C TYR A 76 28.30 -9.11 17.78
N GLY A 77 27.20 -9.26 18.53
CA GLY A 77 26.28 -8.18 18.85
C GLY A 77 25.03 -8.07 17.96
N ASN A 78 24.74 -9.05 17.10
CA ASN A 78 23.47 -9.06 16.35
C ASN A 78 22.28 -9.12 17.32
N GLY A 79 21.37 -8.16 17.20
CA GLY A 79 20.31 -7.91 18.19
C GLY A 79 20.71 -6.95 19.31
N ARG A 80 21.75 -6.14 19.11
CA ARG A 80 21.97 -4.84 19.77
C ARG A 80 21.92 -3.74 18.71
N HIS A 81 21.63 -2.52 19.13
CA HIS A 81 21.56 -1.35 18.26
C HIS A 81 22.88 -1.07 17.54
N ALA A 82 22.82 -0.80 16.24
CA ALA A 82 24.00 -0.61 15.38
C ALA A 82 24.93 0.51 15.88
N ALA A 83 24.36 1.53 16.53
CA ALA A 83 25.10 2.65 17.12
C ALA A 83 26.05 2.25 18.28
N LEU A 84 25.83 1.08 18.89
CA LEU A 84 26.62 0.58 20.03
C LEU A 84 27.69 -0.43 19.63
N LEU A 85 27.82 -0.74 18.33
CA LEU A 85 28.70 -1.78 17.82
C LEU A 85 29.94 -1.20 17.15
N GLU A 86 31.11 -1.65 17.60
CA GLU A 86 32.37 -1.38 16.91
C GLU A 86 32.38 -2.01 15.50
N LEU A 87 33.11 -1.36 14.58
CA LEU A 87 33.17 -1.75 13.18
C LEU A 87 33.62 -3.22 12.98
N ASP A 88 34.54 -3.72 13.80
CA ASP A 88 35.02 -5.10 13.72
C ASP A 88 33.96 -6.12 14.15
N ASN A 89 33.09 -5.75 15.11
CA ASN A 89 31.94 -6.56 15.50
C ASN A 89 30.89 -6.60 14.39
N PHE A 90 30.61 -5.46 13.76
CA PHE A 90 29.71 -5.38 12.59
C PHE A 90 30.22 -6.24 11.41
N ILE A 91 31.52 -6.19 11.11
CA ILE A 91 32.17 -7.08 10.13
C ILE A 91 32.04 -8.55 10.54
N GLY A 92 32.12 -8.87 11.83
CA GLY A 92 31.84 -10.18 12.39
C GLY A 92 30.43 -10.67 12.06
N ILE A 93 29.41 -9.86 12.37
CA ILE A 93 28.01 -10.15 12.05
C ILE A 93 27.84 -10.46 10.56
N LEU A 94 28.33 -9.60 9.66
CA LEU A 94 28.20 -9.78 8.21
C LEU A 94 28.89 -11.05 7.69
N LYS A 95 30.05 -11.44 8.25
CA LYS A 95 30.73 -12.70 7.90
C LYS A 95 29.88 -13.92 8.22
N TYR A 96 29.37 -14.01 9.44
CA TYR A 96 28.55 -15.15 9.85
C TYR A 96 27.14 -15.12 9.23
N LEU A 97 26.62 -13.94 8.92
CA LEU A 97 25.39 -13.77 8.13
C LEU A 97 25.53 -14.40 6.74
N TYR A 98 26.61 -14.08 6.00
CA TYR A 98 26.91 -14.66 4.69
C TYR A 98 26.90 -16.20 4.72
N PHE A 99 27.63 -16.83 5.65
CA PHE A 99 27.66 -18.29 5.76
C PHE A 99 26.31 -18.87 6.20
N SER A 100 25.55 -18.18 7.06
CA SER A 100 24.21 -18.62 7.47
C SER A 100 23.21 -18.62 6.32
N ILE A 101 23.28 -17.64 5.39
CA ILE A 101 22.43 -17.56 4.20
C ILE A 101 22.71 -18.73 3.25
N LEU A 102 23.98 -19.06 3.02
CA LEU A 102 24.35 -20.22 2.19
C LEU A 102 23.88 -21.54 2.82
N ALA A 103 24.07 -21.71 4.13
CA ALA A 103 23.60 -22.88 4.87
C ALA A 103 22.07 -23.00 4.83
N TYR A 104 21.36 -21.89 5.01
CA TYR A 104 19.90 -21.78 4.87
C TYR A 104 19.43 -22.24 3.47
N CYS A 105 19.94 -21.64 2.40
CA CYS A 105 19.54 -21.95 1.01
C CYS A 105 19.75 -23.42 0.66
N MET A 106 20.85 -24.03 1.13
CA MET A 106 21.10 -25.46 0.92
C MET A 106 20.19 -26.34 1.79
N ALA A 107 20.02 -26.02 3.08
CA ALA A 107 19.19 -26.80 4.00
C ALA A 107 17.71 -26.82 3.60
N ILE A 108 17.15 -25.66 3.23
CA ILE A 108 15.74 -25.57 2.80
C ILE A 108 15.50 -26.33 1.49
N THR A 109 16.43 -26.23 0.53
CA THR A 109 16.37 -26.98 -0.74
C THR A 109 16.38 -28.50 -0.50
N LEU A 110 17.33 -29.00 0.30
CA LEU A 110 17.44 -30.42 0.60
C LEU A 110 16.24 -30.95 1.40
N THR A 111 15.68 -30.13 2.30
CA THR A 111 14.44 -30.45 3.02
C THR A 111 13.27 -30.65 2.05
N LYS A 112 13.09 -29.75 1.08
CA LYS A 112 12.07 -29.85 0.03
C LYS A 112 12.27 -31.07 -0.89
N ILE A 113 13.52 -31.37 -1.26
CA ILE A 113 13.87 -32.59 -2.01
C ILE A 113 13.48 -33.86 -1.23
N SER A 114 13.79 -33.93 0.07
CA SER A 114 13.41 -35.06 0.93
C SER A 114 11.89 -35.25 0.98
N ILE A 115 11.11 -34.16 1.14
CA ILE A 115 9.63 -34.22 1.12
C ILE A 115 9.13 -34.73 -0.23
N LEU A 116 9.65 -34.22 -1.35
CA LEU A 116 9.24 -34.64 -2.70
C LEU A 116 9.56 -36.10 -2.99
N LEU A 117 10.74 -36.60 -2.59
CA LEU A 117 11.11 -38.02 -2.70
C LEU A 117 10.16 -38.90 -1.89
N GLN A 118 9.77 -38.47 -0.69
CA GLN A 118 8.81 -39.17 0.16
C GLN A 118 7.39 -39.17 -0.43
N LEU A 119 6.94 -38.06 -1.02
CA LEU A 119 5.66 -37.98 -1.74
C LEU A 119 5.66 -38.88 -2.99
N GLN A 120 6.76 -38.90 -3.75
CA GLN A 120 6.92 -39.77 -4.91
C GLN A 120 6.87 -41.25 -4.51
N ARG A 121 7.46 -41.62 -3.36
CA ARG A 121 7.38 -42.97 -2.81
C ARG A 121 5.97 -43.38 -2.38
N ILE A 122 5.22 -42.49 -1.71
CA ILE A 122 3.90 -42.80 -1.16
C ILE A 122 2.82 -42.78 -2.24
N PHE A 123 2.85 -41.79 -3.14
CA PHE A 123 1.75 -41.51 -4.09
C PHE A 123 2.15 -41.66 -5.57
N GLY A 124 3.43 -41.84 -5.90
CA GLY A 124 3.94 -41.95 -7.27
C GLY A 124 3.57 -43.22 -8.03
N VAL A 125 2.71 -44.08 -7.47
CA VAL A 125 2.01 -45.16 -8.21
C VAL A 125 1.04 -44.56 -9.23
N ASN A 126 0.45 -43.41 -8.93
CA ASN A 126 -0.36 -42.65 -9.89
C ASN A 126 0.58 -41.91 -10.85
N LYS A 127 0.48 -42.20 -12.16
CA LYS A 127 1.28 -41.56 -13.22
C LYS A 127 1.23 -40.02 -13.14
N LEU A 128 0.06 -39.44 -12.84
CA LEU A 128 -0.07 -37.98 -12.70
C LEU A 128 0.77 -37.44 -11.56
N MET A 129 0.71 -38.09 -10.39
CA MET A 129 1.51 -37.70 -9.22
C MET A 129 3.00 -37.90 -9.48
N HIS A 130 3.38 -39.02 -10.09
CA HIS A 130 4.77 -39.31 -10.44
C HIS A 130 5.39 -38.19 -11.27
N PHE A 131 4.74 -37.80 -12.38
CA PHE A 131 5.19 -36.68 -13.20
C PHE A 131 5.17 -35.35 -12.44
N ALA A 132 4.14 -35.07 -11.64
CA ALA A 132 4.07 -33.83 -10.85
C ALA A 132 5.21 -33.73 -9.82
N THR A 133 5.54 -34.81 -9.11
CA THR A 133 6.67 -34.84 -8.17
C THR A 133 8.02 -34.69 -8.87
N LEU A 134 8.19 -35.24 -10.07
CA LEU A 134 9.43 -35.07 -10.86
C LEU A 134 9.59 -33.64 -11.39
N ILE A 135 8.49 -33.01 -11.85
CA ILE A 135 8.51 -31.60 -12.28
C ILE A 135 8.87 -30.69 -11.10
N MET A 136 8.22 -30.89 -9.94
CA MET A 136 8.55 -30.10 -8.74
C MET A 136 9.97 -30.40 -8.22
N MET A 137 10.50 -31.61 -8.40
CA MET A 137 11.90 -31.90 -8.10
C MET A 137 12.85 -31.06 -8.94
N ALA A 138 12.60 -30.96 -10.24
CA ALA A 138 13.39 -30.11 -11.14
C ALA A 138 13.30 -28.63 -10.75
N VAL A 139 12.09 -28.13 -10.42
CA VAL A 139 11.88 -26.75 -9.95
C VAL A 139 12.67 -26.46 -8.66
N VAL A 140 12.60 -27.35 -7.66
CA VAL A 140 13.31 -27.18 -6.37
C VAL A 140 14.83 -27.23 -6.57
N VAL A 141 15.34 -28.13 -7.42
CA VAL A 141 16.78 -28.20 -7.73
C VAL A 141 17.24 -26.95 -8.47
N SER A 142 16.49 -26.45 -9.44
CA SER A 142 16.80 -25.21 -10.15
C SER A 142 16.81 -24.00 -9.22
N TYR A 143 15.78 -23.84 -8.38
CA TYR A 143 15.70 -22.80 -7.36
C TYR A 143 16.87 -22.86 -6.36
N GLY A 144 17.27 -24.06 -5.93
CA GLY A 144 18.41 -24.24 -5.03
C GLY A 144 19.74 -23.85 -5.67
N ILE A 145 19.98 -24.25 -6.92
CA ILE A 145 21.17 -23.85 -7.69
C ILE A 145 21.20 -22.32 -7.86
N GLU A 146 20.08 -21.72 -8.27
CA GLU A 146 19.93 -20.26 -8.40
C GLU A 146 20.22 -19.53 -7.08
N SER A 147 19.55 -19.93 -5.99
CA SER A 147 19.67 -19.30 -4.67
C SER A 147 21.09 -19.37 -4.12
N VAL A 148 21.76 -20.52 -4.26
CA VAL A 148 23.16 -20.69 -3.82
C VAL A 148 24.13 -19.91 -4.71
N THR A 149 23.90 -19.89 -6.04
CA THR A 149 24.74 -19.12 -6.98
C THR A 149 24.65 -17.62 -6.71
N ILE A 150 23.44 -17.10 -6.56
CA ILE A 150 23.19 -15.70 -6.20
C ILE A 150 23.80 -15.40 -4.83
N GLY A 151 23.61 -16.27 -3.83
CA GLY A 151 24.22 -16.11 -2.50
C GLY A 151 25.74 -15.97 -2.55
N ILE A 152 26.44 -16.90 -3.24
CA ILE A 152 27.90 -16.88 -3.37
C ILE A 152 28.38 -15.62 -4.10
N PHE A 153 27.72 -15.23 -5.18
CA PHE A 153 28.11 -14.11 -6.02
C PHE A 153 27.33 -12.82 -5.75
N THR A 154 26.79 -12.65 -4.53
CA THR A 154 26.02 -11.46 -4.10
C THR A 154 26.83 -10.17 -4.31
N CYS A 155 28.16 -10.26 -4.11
CA CYS A 155 29.11 -9.18 -4.38
C CYS A 155 30.26 -9.67 -5.25
N THR A 156 30.81 -8.77 -6.07
CA THR A 156 32.02 -8.98 -6.86
C THR A 156 33.05 -7.89 -6.53
N PRO A 157 34.18 -8.23 -5.87
CA PRO A 157 34.56 -9.53 -5.33
C PRO A 157 33.71 -9.97 -4.11
N VAL A 158 33.57 -11.29 -3.89
CA VAL A 158 32.73 -11.88 -2.83
C VAL A 158 32.99 -11.30 -1.43
N ARG A 159 34.27 -11.09 -1.09
CA ARG A 159 34.67 -10.50 0.22
C ARG A 159 34.04 -9.13 0.52
N ALA A 160 33.61 -8.39 -0.49
CA ALA A 160 32.94 -7.10 -0.32
C ALA A 160 31.53 -7.20 0.30
N TYR A 161 31.00 -8.42 0.49
CA TYR A 161 29.78 -8.63 1.28
C TYR A 161 29.96 -8.25 2.75
N TRP A 162 31.15 -8.48 3.32
CA TRP A 162 31.44 -8.23 4.74
C TRP A 162 32.63 -7.27 4.98
N ASP A 163 33.41 -6.96 3.96
CA ASP A 163 34.48 -5.97 4.02
C ASP A 163 33.98 -4.61 3.50
N LEU A 164 33.45 -3.81 4.42
CA LEU A 164 32.86 -2.50 4.14
C LEU A 164 33.84 -1.53 3.45
N LYS A 165 35.16 -1.69 3.66
CA LYS A 165 36.20 -0.80 3.11
C LYS A 165 36.33 -0.89 1.59
N ILE A 166 35.94 -2.03 1.01
CA ILE A 166 35.96 -2.28 -0.44
C ILE A 166 34.55 -2.30 -1.05
N GLN A 167 33.49 -2.32 -0.23
CA GLN A 167 32.12 -2.41 -0.71
C GLN A 167 31.73 -1.23 -1.60
N ALA A 168 32.14 -0.01 -1.24
CA ALA A 168 31.87 1.22 -2.01
C ALA A 168 32.45 1.22 -3.45
N THR A 169 33.47 0.39 -3.72
CA THR A 169 34.08 0.24 -5.06
C THR A 169 33.77 -1.10 -5.72
N SER A 170 32.96 -1.94 -5.08
CA SER A 170 32.58 -3.28 -5.54
C SER A 170 31.17 -3.28 -6.15
N ARG A 171 30.87 -4.28 -6.99
CA ARG A 171 29.52 -4.45 -7.55
C ARG A 171 28.77 -5.50 -6.72
N CYS A 172 27.80 -5.06 -5.92
CA CYS A 172 26.88 -5.92 -5.18
C CYS A 172 25.47 -5.86 -5.77
N LEU A 173 24.74 -6.97 -5.68
CA LEU A 173 23.32 -7.03 -6.03
C LEU A 173 22.46 -6.30 -4.97
N PRO A 174 21.33 -5.68 -5.36
CA PRO A 174 20.38 -5.07 -4.43
C PRO A 174 19.74 -6.17 -3.56
N GLN A 175 20.17 -6.25 -2.30
CA GLN A 175 19.83 -7.36 -1.40
C GLN A 175 18.34 -7.43 -1.08
N ASP A 176 17.69 -6.27 -0.91
CA ASP A 176 16.24 -6.11 -0.76
C ASP A 176 15.48 -6.85 -1.88
N LYS A 177 15.79 -6.54 -3.14
CA LYS A 177 15.10 -7.10 -4.32
C LYS A 177 15.38 -8.60 -4.47
N VAL A 178 16.62 -9.01 -4.18
CA VAL A 178 17.03 -10.42 -4.24
C VAL A 178 16.32 -11.25 -3.17
N TYR A 179 16.26 -10.78 -1.92
CA TYR A 179 15.67 -11.54 -0.82
C TYR A 179 14.13 -11.55 -0.88
N TYR A 180 13.48 -10.49 -1.36
CA TYR A 180 12.03 -10.52 -1.63
C TYR A 180 11.67 -11.47 -2.78
N ALA A 181 12.42 -11.45 -3.89
CA ALA A 181 12.20 -12.38 -5.00
C ALA A 181 12.42 -13.84 -4.55
N ASN A 182 13.50 -14.10 -3.81
CA ASN A 182 13.80 -15.42 -3.26
C ASN A 182 12.70 -15.90 -2.28
N GLY A 183 12.28 -15.06 -1.33
CA GLY A 183 11.21 -15.37 -0.38
C GLY A 183 9.88 -15.68 -1.05
N GLY A 184 9.46 -14.86 -2.02
CA GLY A 184 8.23 -15.10 -2.80
C GLY A 184 8.26 -16.40 -3.59
N LEU A 185 9.38 -16.73 -4.24
CA LEU A 185 9.58 -18.02 -4.90
C LEU A 185 9.56 -19.20 -3.92
N ASN A 186 10.17 -19.04 -2.74
CA ASN A 186 10.19 -20.06 -1.69
C ASN A 186 8.76 -20.42 -1.23
N ILE A 187 7.96 -19.40 -0.91
CA ILE A 187 6.54 -19.53 -0.50
C ILE A 187 5.71 -20.21 -1.61
N ALA A 188 5.89 -19.82 -2.87
CA ALA A 188 5.17 -20.42 -3.99
C ALA A 188 5.50 -21.92 -4.17
N ILE A 189 6.76 -22.29 -3.96
CA ILE A 189 7.21 -23.70 -3.96
C ILE A 189 6.58 -24.46 -2.78
N ASP A 190 6.56 -23.89 -1.57
CA ASP A 190 6.01 -24.55 -0.39
C ASP A 190 4.49 -24.78 -0.51
N LEU A 191 3.74 -23.78 -0.94
CA LEU A 191 2.30 -23.91 -1.22
C LEU A 191 2.04 -24.99 -2.28
N THR A 192 2.89 -25.10 -3.29
CA THR A 192 2.76 -26.14 -4.33
C THR A 192 3.07 -27.54 -3.76
N ILE A 193 4.10 -27.69 -2.93
CA ILE A 193 4.44 -28.98 -2.29
C ILE A 193 3.37 -29.40 -1.28
N ALA A 194 2.82 -28.46 -0.50
CA ALA A 194 1.75 -28.73 0.47
C ALA A 194 0.41 -29.10 -0.17
N THR A 195 0.12 -28.57 -1.38
CA THR A 195 -1.12 -28.86 -2.11
C THR A 195 -1.08 -30.16 -2.92
N LEU A 196 0.09 -30.59 -3.42
CA LEU A 196 0.25 -31.82 -4.22
C LEU A 196 -0.47 -33.06 -3.67
N PRO A 197 -0.37 -33.43 -2.37
CA PRO A 197 -0.94 -34.68 -1.87
C PRO A 197 -2.48 -34.63 -1.79
N ILE A 198 -3.08 -33.44 -1.66
CA ILE A 198 -4.50 -33.25 -1.33
C ILE A 198 -5.41 -33.99 -2.31
N TYR A 199 -5.17 -33.84 -3.62
CA TYR A 199 -5.98 -34.49 -4.65
C TYR A 199 -5.92 -36.02 -4.59
N SER A 200 -4.75 -36.59 -4.26
CA SER A 200 -4.57 -38.03 -4.14
C SER A 200 -5.15 -38.59 -2.84
N VAL A 201 -5.03 -37.83 -1.74
CA VAL A 201 -5.62 -38.17 -0.43
C VAL A 201 -7.15 -38.09 -0.46
N TRP A 202 -7.73 -37.11 -1.15
CA TRP A 202 -9.18 -36.91 -1.18
C TRP A 202 -9.94 -38.06 -1.86
N LYS A 203 -9.30 -38.74 -2.82
CA LYS A 203 -9.84 -39.93 -3.49
C LYS A 203 -9.58 -41.25 -2.76
N LEU A 204 -8.86 -41.23 -1.63
CA LEU A 204 -8.48 -42.43 -0.89
C LEU A 204 -9.60 -42.86 0.06
N GLN A 205 -10.18 -44.04 -0.17
CA GLN A 205 -11.18 -44.66 0.71
C GLN A 205 -10.48 -45.36 1.89
N ILE A 206 -10.16 -44.59 2.94
CA ILE A 206 -9.52 -45.07 4.17
C ILE A 206 -10.38 -44.80 5.41
N ASP A 207 -10.16 -45.61 6.45
CA ASP A 207 -10.78 -45.46 7.76
C ASP A 207 -10.58 -44.04 8.33
N ILE A 208 -11.58 -43.54 9.06
CA ILE A 208 -11.61 -42.16 9.55
C ILE A 208 -10.43 -41.82 10.47
N ARG A 209 -9.93 -42.77 11.27
CA ARG A 209 -8.77 -42.55 12.17
C ARG A 209 -7.48 -42.42 11.36
N GLN A 210 -7.34 -43.22 10.31
CA GLN A 210 -6.21 -43.12 9.37
C GLN A 210 -6.30 -41.82 8.55
N LYS A 211 -7.51 -41.39 8.19
CA LYS A 211 -7.77 -40.14 7.48
C LYS A 211 -7.43 -38.92 8.33
N ILE A 212 -7.77 -38.91 9.62
CA ILE A 212 -7.39 -37.86 10.57
C ILE A 212 -5.86 -37.77 10.71
N ALA A 213 -5.17 -38.90 10.90
CA ALA A 213 -3.70 -38.93 10.99
C ALA A 213 -3.03 -38.41 9.70
N LEU A 214 -3.58 -38.75 8.54
CA LEU A 214 -3.10 -38.30 7.23
C LEU A 214 -3.36 -36.80 7.00
N MET A 215 -4.50 -36.27 7.45
CA MET A 215 -4.80 -34.84 7.42
C MET A 215 -3.90 -34.04 8.38
N ALA A 216 -3.57 -34.57 9.56
CA ALA A 216 -2.65 -33.92 10.50
C ALA A 216 -1.22 -33.81 9.93
N VAL A 217 -0.73 -34.86 9.28
CA VAL A 217 0.55 -34.84 8.55
C VAL A 217 0.53 -33.84 7.40
N LEU A 218 -0.60 -33.70 6.69
CA LEU A 218 -0.73 -32.73 5.61
C LEU A 218 -0.84 -31.28 6.12
N ALA A 219 -1.46 -31.05 7.28
CA ALA A 219 -1.55 -29.73 7.90
C ALA A 219 -0.18 -29.15 8.30
N LEU A 220 0.80 -30.00 8.67
CA LEU A 220 2.18 -29.56 8.92
C LEU A 220 2.83 -28.90 7.70
N GLY A 221 2.49 -29.34 6.48
CA GLY A 221 2.99 -28.70 5.25
C GLY A 221 2.46 -27.28 5.03
N TRP A 222 1.21 -27.02 5.42
CA TRP A 222 0.64 -25.66 5.42
C TRP A 222 1.21 -24.77 6.51
N PHE A 223 1.59 -25.35 7.66
CA PHE A 223 2.27 -24.61 8.72
C PHE A 223 3.67 -24.14 8.30
N VAL A 224 4.42 -24.94 7.52
CA VAL A 224 5.68 -24.46 6.90
C VAL A 224 5.44 -23.22 6.03
N CYS A 225 4.40 -23.24 5.18
CA CYS A 225 4.05 -22.10 4.32
C CYS A 225 3.76 -20.82 5.13
N PHE A 226 3.10 -20.95 6.28
CA PHE A 226 2.83 -19.83 7.18
C PHE A 226 4.12 -19.26 7.79
N VAL A 227 5.04 -20.12 8.24
CA VAL A 227 6.37 -19.69 8.71
C VAL A 227 7.17 -18.98 7.61
N SER A 228 7.10 -19.45 6.36
CA SER A 228 7.72 -18.78 5.20
C SER A 228 7.21 -17.35 4.97
N ILE A 229 5.91 -17.11 5.20
CA ILE A 229 5.29 -15.77 5.11
C ILE A 229 5.81 -14.87 6.23
N LEU A 230 5.85 -15.36 7.48
CA LEU A 230 6.38 -14.59 8.61
C LEU A 230 7.86 -14.23 8.44
N ARG A 231 8.67 -15.12 7.84
CA ARG A 231 10.05 -14.80 7.47
C ARG A 231 10.14 -13.69 6.43
N LEU A 232 9.25 -13.67 5.44
CA LEU A 232 9.21 -12.59 4.44
C LEU A 232 8.78 -11.27 5.08
N GLN A 233 7.83 -11.28 6.01
CA GLN A 233 7.47 -10.10 6.81
C GLN A 233 8.66 -9.56 7.61
N ALA A 234 9.41 -10.42 8.30
CA ALA A 234 10.62 -10.02 9.05
C ALA A 234 11.71 -9.43 8.14
N LEU A 235 11.84 -9.93 6.90
CA LEU A 235 12.70 -9.33 5.88
C LEU A 235 12.20 -7.95 5.43
N VAL A 236 10.89 -7.75 5.31
CA VAL A 236 10.31 -6.44 4.96
C VAL A 236 10.59 -5.41 6.07
N VAL A 237 10.37 -5.77 7.33
CA VAL A 237 10.67 -4.90 8.48
C VAL A 237 12.17 -4.54 8.51
N LEU A 238 13.07 -5.52 8.33
CA LEU A 238 14.52 -5.27 8.30
C LEU A 238 14.94 -4.21 7.26
N TYR A 239 14.37 -4.24 6.05
CA TYR A 239 14.71 -3.27 5.00
C TYR A 239 13.90 -1.97 5.05
N GLN A 240 12.83 -1.91 5.85
CA GLN A 240 12.15 -0.65 6.19
C GLN A 240 12.96 0.19 7.20
N HIS A 241 13.87 -0.44 7.94
CA HIS A 241 14.72 0.19 8.96
C HIS A 241 16.23 0.12 8.65
N PRO A 242 16.70 0.75 7.54
CA PRO A 242 18.12 0.76 7.16
C PRO A 242 19.03 1.45 8.19
N GLU A 243 18.47 2.28 9.09
CA GLU A 243 19.18 2.98 10.15
C GLU A 243 19.72 2.08 11.26
N ASP A 244 19.11 0.91 11.51
CA ASP A 244 19.54 -0.03 12.55
C ASP A 244 19.36 -1.50 12.15
N THR A 245 20.05 -1.88 11.08
CA THR A 245 19.99 -3.26 10.54
C THR A 245 20.35 -4.35 11.54
N THR A 246 21.19 -4.09 12.56
CA THR A 246 21.56 -5.11 13.56
C THR A 246 20.52 -5.31 14.64
N TRP A 247 19.65 -4.32 14.91
CA TRP A 247 18.50 -4.49 15.81
C TRP A 247 17.37 -5.32 15.18
N TYR A 248 17.09 -5.12 13.89
CA TYR A 248 15.99 -5.81 13.17
C TYR A 248 16.39 -7.15 12.52
N SER A 249 17.68 -7.36 12.23
CA SER A 249 18.25 -8.62 11.70
C SER A 249 17.87 -9.91 12.46
N PRO A 250 17.84 -9.94 13.81
CA PRO A 250 17.53 -11.13 14.61
C PRO A 250 16.24 -11.86 14.22
N GLU A 251 15.21 -11.12 13.82
CA GLU A 251 13.90 -11.69 13.50
C GLU A 251 13.96 -12.47 12.18
N THR A 252 14.61 -11.89 11.18
CA THR A 252 14.93 -12.60 9.93
C THR A 252 15.76 -13.86 10.23
N ALA A 253 16.72 -13.80 11.15
CA ALA A 253 17.55 -14.95 11.51
C ALA A 253 16.75 -16.07 12.18
N TYR A 254 16.00 -15.80 13.25
CA TYR A 254 15.27 -16.85 13.96
C TYR A 254 14.08 -17.38 13.14
N TRP A 255 13.39 -16.57 12.34
CA TRP A 255 12.35 -17.07 11.42
C TRP A 255 12.92 -17.99 10.33
N SER A 256 14.11 -17.68 9.79
CA SER A 256 14.82 -18.57 8.86
C SER A 256 15.19 -19.91 9.52
N CYS A 257 15.54 -19.88 10.80
CA CYS A 257 15.81 -21.08 11.58
C CYS A 257 14.55 -21.92 11.83
N ILE A 258 13.42 -21.29 12.19
CA ILE A 258 12.13 -21.98 12.36
C ILE A 258 11.68 -22.59 11.02
N GLU A 259 11.78 -21.88 9.90
CA GLU A 259 11.35 -22.37 8.57
C GLU A 259 12.05 -23.69 8.18
N VAL A 260 13.39 -23.72 8.26
CA VAL A 260 14.18 -24.92 7.97
C VAL A 260 13.85 -26.05 8.93
N ASN A 261 13.83 -25.78 10.24
CA ASN A 261 13.67 -26.83 11.25
C ASN A 261 12.25 -27.40 11.31
N VAL A 262 11.21 -26.58 11.12
CA VAL A 262 9.82 -27.03 10.97
C VAL A 262 9.65 -27.81 9.66
N GLY A 263 10.30 -27.40 8.58
CA GLY A 263 10.39 -28.18 7.34
C GLY A 263 11.00 -29.57 7.57
N ILE A 264 12.10 -29.66 8.33
CA ILE A 264 12.75 -30.93 8.68
C ILE A 264 11.83 -31.82 9.54
N ILE A 265 11.15 -31.25 10.53
CA ILE A 265 10.15 -31.95 11.36
C ILE A 265 9.02 -32.49 10.49
N CYS A 266 8.49 -31.68 9.57
CA CYS A 266 7.44 -32.07 8.62
C CYS A 266 7.90 -33.22 7.70
N ALA A 267 9.13 -33.17 7.18
CA ALA A 267 9.73 -34.25 6.40
C ALA A 267 9.83 -35.54 7.24
N CYS A 268 10.23 -35.45 8.50
CA CYS A 268 10.39 -36.62 9.37
C CYS A 268 9.07 -37.27 9.80
N ALA A 269 8.02 -36.49 10.07
CA ALA A 269 6.77 -36.95 10.67
C ALA A 269 6.16 -38.24 10.08
N PRO A 270 6.02 -38.42 8.75
CA PRO A 270 5.36 -39.61 8.19
C PRO A 270 6.16 -40.91 8.41
N ALA A 271 7.47 -40.80 8.68
CA ALA A 271 8.36 -41.95 8.90
C ALA A 271 8.34 -42.48 10.34
N ILE A 272 7.75 -41.76 11.30
CA ILE A 272 7.90 -42.04 12.74
C ILE A 272 6.91 -43.11 13.25
N ARG A 273 5.83 -43.40 12.50
CA ARG A 273 4.77 -44.37 12.89
C ARG A 273 5.29 -45.72 13.46
N PRO A 274 6.30 -46.41 12.89
CA PRO A 274 6.81 -47.68 13.44
C PRO A 274 7.44 -47.56 14.84
N VAL A 275 7.97 -46.37 15.19
CA VAL A 275 8.52 -46.08 16.51
C VAL A 275 7.38 -45.87 17.51
N LEU A 276 6.36 -45.09 17.15
CA LEU A 276 5.19 -44.83 18.02
C LEU A 276 4.42 -46.12 18.36
N VAL A 277 4.28 -47.05 17.41
CA VAL A 277 3.64 -48.36 17.63
C VAL A 277 4.40 -49.22 18.66
N ARG A 278 5.74 -49.11 18.74
CA ARG A 278 6.55 -49.84 19.72
C ARG A 278 6.57 -49.17 21.10
N ILE A 279 6.53 -47.83 21.16
CA ILE A 279 6.56 -47.08 22.43
C ILE A 279 5.18 -47.04 23.09
N VAL A 280 4.10 -46.88 22.33
CA VAL A 280 2.73 -46.78 22.85
C VAL A 280 1.78 -47.74 22.11
N PRO A 281 1.94 -49.06 22.26
CA PRO A 281 1.16 -50.06 21.53
C PRO A 281 -0.36 -49.96 21.82
N ARG A 282 -0.76 -49.47 23.01
CA ARG A 282 -2.17 -49.29 23.40
C ARG A 282 -2.92 -48.21 22.61
N ILE A 283 -2.23 -47.28 21.95
CA ILE A 283 -2.86 -46.17 21.19
C ILE A 283 -2.73 -46.39 19.67
N PHE A 284 -1.65 -47.01 19.20
CA PHE A 284 -1.36 -47.16 17.77
C PHE A 284 -1.37 -48.60 17.24
N GLY A 285 -1.62 -49.60 18.07
CA GLY A 285 -1.89 -50.97 17.64
C GLY A 285 -3.26 -51.13 16.98
N THR A 286 -3.37 -52.06 16.03
CA THR A 286 -4.66 -52.51 15.50
C THR A 286 -5.41 -53.33 16.55
N PRO A 287 -6.76 -53.25 16.66
CA PRO A 287 -7.52 -54.13 17.53
C PRO A 287 -7.39 -55.58 17.07
N ASP A 288 -7.10 -56.49 18.00
CA ASP A 288 -7.18 -57.93 17.74
C ASP A 288 -8.64 -58.33 17.49
N TYR A 289 -8.92 -58.82 16.29
CA TYR A 289 -10.12 -59.60 16.02
C TYR A 289 -9.88 -61.02 16.54
N GLY A 290 -10.45 -61.35 17.71
CA GLY A 290 -10.29 -62.67 18.30
C GLY A 290 -11.07 -63.75 17.54
N SER A 291 -10.40 -64.86 17.24
CA SER A 291 -11.01 -66.20 17.25
C SER A 291 -9.95 -67.25 17.58
N GLY A 292 -10.28 -68.20 18.46
CA GLY A 292 -9.36 -69.27 18.85
C GLY A 292 -9.25 -70.35 17.76
N GLY A 293 -8.07 -70.96 17.62
CA GLY A 293 -7.82 -71.99 16.61
C GLY A 293 -6.51 -72.76 16.87
N ARG A 294 -6.66 -73.95 17.46
CA ARG A 294 -5.61 -74.88 17.94
C ARG A 294 -4.72 -75.45 16.81
N THR A 295 -3.48 -75.86 17.15
CA THR A 295 -2.55 -76.75 16.39
C THR A 295 -1.81 -76.11 15.19
N SER A 296 -0.60 -76.52 14.76
CA SER A 296 0.36 -77.54 15.23
C SER A 296 1.82 -77.12 14.92
N LYS A 297 2.78 -77.78 15.58
CA LYS A 297 4.24 -77.80 15.33
C LYS A 297 4.60 -78.07 13.85
N THR A 298 5.69 -77.48 13.33
CA THR A 298 7.00 -78.13 13.08
C THR A 298 8.07 -77.16 12.53
N HIS A 299 9.34 -77.61 12.51
CA HIS A 299 10.57 -76.84 12.21
C HIS A 299 11.02 -76.95 10.71
N PRO A 300 12.13 -76.30 10.26
CA PRO A 300 12.35 -75.88 8.87
C PRO A 300 13.16 -76.91 8.03
N PRO A 301 13.65 -76.59 6.81
CA PRO A 301 14.98 -75.96 6.71
C PRO A 301 15.21 -74.98 5.53
N PHE A 302 16.43 -74.42 5.51
CA PHE A 302 17.14 -73.81 4.37
C PHE A 302 17.08 -74.65 3.07
N ILE A 303 17.25 -74.00 1.91
CA ILE A 303 18.42 -74.18 1.02
C ILE A 303 18.46 -73.08 -0.07
N GLU A 304 19.66 -72.85 -0.57
CA GLU A 304 20.12 -71.77 -1.46
C GLU A 304 20.12 -72.18 -2.95
N LEU A 305 20.56 -71.26 -3.83
CA LEU A 305 20.97 -71.46 -5.25
C LEU A 305 19.87 -71.71 -6.29
N GLY A 306 20.17 -71.35 -7.56
CA GLY A 306 19.45 -71.89 -8.73
C GLY A 306 19.16 -70.89 -9.85
N ASP A 307 20.20 -70.34 -10.46
CA ASP A 307 20.13 -69.40 -11.56
C ASP A 307 19.51 -69.97 -12.87
N ASN A 308 18.71 -69.14 -13.54
CA ASN A 308 18.57 -69.02 -15.00
C ASN A 308 17.92 -70.09 -15.94
N LYS A 309 17.29 -69.52 -16.98
CA LYS A 309 17.14 -70.02 -18.39
C LYS A 309 16.11 -71.10 -18.78
N SER A 310 14.91 -70.57 -19.05
CA SER A 310 14.31 -70.48 -20.40
C SER A 310 13.89 -71.72 -21.22
N ALA A 311 12.58 -71.71 -21.54
CA ALA A 311 11.95 -72.13 -22.80
C ALA A 311 11.79 -73.65 -23.10
N PRO A 312 10.92 -74.03 -24.05
CA PRO A 312 9.56 -73.52 -24.29
C PRO A 312 8.48 -74.63 -24.34
N SER A 313 7.23 -74.24 -24.53
CA SER A 313 6.04 -75.10 -24.62
C SER A 313 6.06 -76.11 -25.78
N THR A 314 5.41 -77.27 -25.61
CA THR A 314 4.27 -77.72 -26.47
C THR A 314 3.57 -79.00 -25.94
N THR A 315 2.24 -78.92 -25.74
CA THR A 315 1.17 -79.87 -26.16
C THR A 315 1.27 -81.38 -25.74
N ILE A 316 0.23 -82.14 -25.35
CA ILE A 316 -0.97 -82.61 -26.09
C ILE A 316 -1.96 -83.36 -25.14
N ARG A 317 -3.30 -83.23 -25.39
CA ARG A 317 -4.44 -84.10 -24.91
C ARG A 317 -4.76 -84.13 -23.39
N SER A 318 -5.98 -84.46 -22.92
CA SER A 318 -7.29 -84.72 -23.57
C SER A 318 -8.48 -84.58 -22.58
N ASN A 319 -9.70 -84.52 -23.13
CA ASN A 319 -11.01 -84.49 -22.45
C ASN A 319 -11.24 -85.58 -21.36
N GLY A 320 -12.20 -85.34 -20.43
CA GLY A 320 -13.31 -86.29 -20.28
C GLY A 320 -13.82 -86.74 -18.88
N ALA A 321 -14.72 -85.94 -18.27
CA ALA A 321 -16.01 -86.34 -17.65
C ALA A 321 -16.14 -87.11 -16.29
N ARG A 322 -17.26 -86.78 -15.59
CA ARG A 322 -17.98 -87.48 -14.46
C ARG A 322 -17.31 -87.48 -13.06
N SER A 323 -18.02 -87.48 -11.92
CA SER A 323 -19.47 -87.33 -11.58
C SER A 323 -19.74 -87.23 -10.05
N GLY A 324 -20.87 -86.64 -9.62
CA GLY A 324 -21.50 -86.80 -8.27
C GLY A 324 -21.91 -85.46 -7.59
N ARG A 325 -23.19 -85.07 -7.51
CA ARG A 325 -24.24 -85.37 -6.47
C ARG A 325 -23.93 -84.83 -5.05
N SER A 326 -24.85 -84.21 -4.28
CA SER A 326 -26.28 -83.87 -4.49
C SER A 326 -26.91 -82.97 -3.39
N GLY A 327 -27.93 -82.17 -3.75
CA GLY A 327 -29.13 -81.81 -2.91
C GLY A 327 -29.07 -80.49 -2.12
N SER A 328 -30.13 -79.69 -1.94
CA SER A 328 -31.57 -79.71 -2.35
C SER A 328 -32.00 -78.29 -2.85
N ARG A 329 -32.90 -78.11 -3.84
CA ARG A 329 -34.39 -78.06 -3.77
C ARG A 329 -34.95 -77.08 -2.70
N ASN A 330 -35.87 -76.16 -3.00
CA ASN A 330 -37.12 -76.29 -3.80
C ASN A 330 -37.40 -75.21 -4.86
N GLU A 331 -38.29 -75.55 -5.79
CA GLU A 331 -38.98 -74.70 -6.78
C GLU A 331 -40.22 -74.00 -6.18
N VAL A 332 -40.66 -72.88 -6.76
CA VAL A 332 -42.06 -72.66 -7.22
C VAL A 332 -42.01 -71.83 -8.52
N GLN A 333 -42.92 -72.13 -9.44
CA GLN A 333 -43.07 -71.57 -10.79
C GLN A 333 -44.50 -71.04 -10.96
N GLU A 334 -44.69 -69.94 -11.72
CA GLU A 334 -45.90 -69.46 -12.43
C GLU A 334 -45.91 -67.91 -12.47
N SER A 335 -46.68 -67.19 -13.29
CA SER A 335 -47.15 -67.26 -14.70
C SER A 335 -48.08 -66.04 -14.90
N GLY A 336 -48.38 -65.63 -16.15
CA GLY A 336 -49.24 -64.47 -16.46
C GLY A 336 -48.51 -63.11 -16.40
N ALA A 337 -48.40 -62.27 -17.43
CA ALA A 337 -49.17 -62.00 -18.65
C ALA A 337 -50.55 -61.34 -18.42
N TRP A 338 -50.64 -60.02 -18.63
CA TRP A 338 -51.23 -59.40 -19.84
C TRP A 338 -51.39 -57.86 -19.73
N ARG A 339 -51.36 -57.18 -20.90
CA ARG A 339 -52.03 -55.92 -21.35
C ARG A 339 -52.27 -54.79 -20.32
N GLY A 340 -52.11 -53.51 -20.65
CA GLY A 340 -51.97 -52.86 -21.98
C GLY A 340 -52.52 -51.42 -21.91
N PHE A 341 -52.44 -50.67 -23.02
CA PHE A 341 -52.68 -49.21 -23.14
C PHE A 341 -51.62 -48.32 -22.42
N GLY A 342 -50.94 -47.36 -23.07
CA GLY A 342 -50.70 -47.15 -24.51
C GLY A 342 -50.85 -45.70 -24.99
N ARG A 343 -49.79 -45.19 -25.66
CA ARG A 343 -49.78 -44.08 -26.66
C ARG A 343 -50.07 -42.65 -26.11
N LEU A 344 -49.55 -41.52 -26.62
CA LEU A 344 -48.79 -41.05 -27.81
C LEU A 344 -47.71 -40.00 -27.34
N GLU A 345 -46.71 -39.48 -28.07
CA GLU A 345 -45.78 -39.99 -29.11
C GLU A 345 -44.52 -39.06 -29.21
N LYS A 346 -43.59 -39.34 -30.13
CA LYS A 346 -42.34 -38.62 -30.53
C LYS A 346 -41.98 -39.13 -31.97
N PRO A 347 -41.04 -38.57 -32.77
CA PRO A 347 -40.31 -37.28 -32.77
C PRO A 347 -40.31 -36.59 -34.20
N PRO A 348 -39.19 -36.22 -34.88
CA PRO A 348 -38.47 -34.92 -34.85
C PRO A 348 -38.59 -34.01 -36.14
N PRO A 349 -37.55 -33.52 -36.86
CA PRO A 349 -37.22 -32.08 -36.94
C PRO A 349 -37.19 -31.44 -38.36
N VAL A 350 -37.33 -30.10 -38.48
CA VAL A 350 -37.08 -29.34 -39.73
C VAL A 350 -36.53 -27.91 -39.46
N ALA A 351 -35.69 -27.40 -40.37
CA ALA A 351 -35.27 -26.01 -40.60
C ALA A 351 -35.05 -25.82 -42.12
N PRO A 352 -34.65 -24.65 -42.68
CA PRO A 352 -35.02 -23.23 -42.46
C PRO A 352 -35.48 -22.50 -43.77
N ALA A 353 -36.08 -21.30 -43.70
CA ALA A 353 -36.05 -20.18 -44.69
C ALA A 353 -37.08 -19.09 -44.26
N ASN A 354 -36.94 -17.75 -44.35
CA ASN A 354 -36.32 -16.77 -45.27
C ASN A 354 -37.07 -16.44 -46.59
N THR A 355 -37.78 -15.30 -46.60
CA THR A 355 -37.83 -14.26 -47.67
C THR A 355 -38.52 -13.00 -47.08
N THR A 356 -38.10 -11.73 -47.17
CA THR A 356 -37.13 -10.91 -47.94
C THR A 356 -37.73 -10.05 -49.06
N THR A 357 -37.72 -8.73 -48.83
CA THR A 357 -37.58 -7.63 -49.81
C THR A 357 -36.83 -6.51 -49.08
N ARG A 358 -35.52 -6.25 -49.27
CA ARG A 358 -34.83 -5.59 -50.41
C ARG A 358 -35.52 -4.27 -50.80
N ILE A 359 -34.80 -3.14 -50.90
CA ILE A 359 -33.77 -2.86 -51.93
C ILE A 359 -32.57 -2.03 -51.39
N ASN A 360 -31.39 -2.20 -52.00
CA ASN A 360 -30.16 -1.39 -51.80
C ASN A 360 -30.23 -0.03 -52.50
N ILE A 361 -29.33 0.91 -52.16
CA ILE A 361 -28.34 1.47 -53.12
C ILE A 361 -27.28 2.27 -52.35
N SER A 362 -26.02 2.01 -52.67
CA SER A 362 -24.89 2.90 -52.41
C SER A 362 -24.54 3.63 -53.70
N ARG A 363 -24.31 4.95 -53.66
CA ARG A 363 -23.34 5.59 -54.57
C ARG A 363 -22.99 7.02 -54.17
N ASP A 364 -21.70 7.31 -54.26
CA ASP A 364 -21.16 8.66 -54.32
C ASP A 364 -21.63 9.38 -55.59
N VAL A 365 -21.88 10.68 -55.48
CA VAL A 365 -21.72 11.65 -56.57
C VAL A 365 -21.06 12.90 -56.00
N GLU A 366 -19.80 13.10 -56.41
CA GLU A 366 -19.06 14.35 -56.29
C GLU A 366 -19.45 15.28 -57.46
N GLN A 367 -19.03 16.56 -57.43
CA GLN A 367 -19.20 17.57 -58.51
C GLN A 367 -20.62 18.23 -58.59
N THR A 368 -20.81 19.53 -58.88
CA THR A 368 -19.91 20.67 -59.16
C THR A 368 -20.67 22.03 -59.17
N PHE A 369 -19.93 23.15 -59.08
CA PHE A 369 -20.22 24.50 -59.63
C PHE A 369 -21.36 25.38 -59.05
N TRP A 370 -20.95 26.46 -58.38
CA TRP A 370 -21.14 27.91 -58.71
C TRP A 370 -20.01 28.64 -57.94
N ARG A 371 -19.00 29.32 -58.52
CA ARG A 371 -18.98 30.63 -59.22
C ARG A 371 -19.85 31.66 -58.49
N GLY A 372 -19.27 32.52 -57.65
CA GLY A 372 -18.69 33.84 -57.96
C GLY A 372 -19.24 34.81 -56.87
N ASP A 373 -18.63 35.93 -56.47
CA ASP A 373 -17.53 36.76 -56.99
C ASP A 373 -16.62 37.20 -55.78
N GLU A 374 -15.33 37.58 -55.94
CA GLU A 374 -14.77 38.97 -56.02
C GLU A 374 -15.33 39.92 -54.92
N ASP A 375 -14.54 40.65 -54.11
CA ASP A 375 -13.27 41.39 -54.33
C ASP A 375 -12.10 40.94 -53.39
N SER A 376 -10.78 41.07 -53.65
CA SER A 376 -9.89 42.24 -53.94
C SER A 376 -9.97 43.38 -52.90
N ASP A 377 -8.90 43.98 -52.35
CA ASP A 377 -7.43 43.96 -52.52
C ASP A 377 -6.76 43.98 -51.11
N GLY A 378 -5.47 43.73 -50.86
CA GLY A 378 -4.30 43.56 -51.72
C GLY A 378 -3.17 44.51 -51.29
N TYR A 379 -2.02 43.99 -50.82
CA TYR A 379 -0.67 44.36 -51.28
C TYR A 379 0.44 43.51 -50.63
N ASN A 380 1.56 43.36 -51.33
CA ASN A 380 2.59 42.34 -51.13
C ASN A 380 4.01 42.96 -51.12
N ASN A 381 5.03 42.10 -50.93
CA ASN A 381 6.49 42.33 -51.05
C ASN A 381 7.19 42.89 -49.80
N GLY A 382 8.42 42.47 -49.45
CA GLY A 382 9.40 41.52 -50.04
C GLY A 382 10.71 41.64 -49.21
N PHE A 383 11.86 40.99 -49.41
CA PHE A 383 12.40 39.95 -50.29
C PHE A 383 13.90 39.78 -49.88
N LYS A 384 14.40 38.54 -49.71
CA LYS A 384 15.81 38.06 -49.82
C LYS A 384 17.02 38.70 -49.09
N GLY A 385 17.91 37.81 -48.61
CA GLY A 385 19.38 38.02 -48.40
C GLY A 385 19.99 36.96 -47.47
N SER A 386 20.60 35.87 -47.95
CA SER A 386 22.07 35.63 -48.03
C SER A 386 22.85 35.97 -46.74
N GLY A 387 23.68 35.11 -46.12
CA GLY A 387 24.33 33.88 -46.59
C GLY A 387 25.85 33.98 -46.36
N GLY A 388 26.46 33.11 -45.53
CA GLY A 388 27.89 33.15 -45.22
C GLY A 388 28.36 31.92 -44.42
N ARG A 389 29.53 31.36 -44.76
CA ARG A 389 30.05 30.06 -44.27
C ARG A 389 31.58 30.01 -44.40
N ALA A 390 32.30 29.70 -43.32
CA ALA A 390 33.71 29.25 -43.22
C ALA A 390 34.01 29.00 -41.71
N GLU A 391 34.36 27.79 -41.24
CA GLU A 391 35.72 27.16 -41.16
C GLU A 391 36.62 27.75 -40.03
N THR A 392 37.42 27.01 -39.22
CA THR A 392 37.62 25.57 -38.91
C THR A 392 38.49 25.42 -37.62
N LEU A 393 38.70 24.18 -37.13
CA LEU A 393 39.66 23.64 -36.11
C LEU A 393 38.97 23.16 -34.81
N SER A 394 38.65 21.86 -34.62
CA SER A 394 39.49 20.65 -34.38
C SER A 394 39.98 20.47 -32.93
N ALA A 395 40.09 19.28 -32.31
CA ALA A 395 39.39 17.97 -32.38
C ALA A 395 40.16 16.96 -31.49
N ILE A 396 39.52 16.28 -30.53
CA ILE A 396 39.86 14.95 -29.96
C ILE A 396 38.53 14.37 -29.39
N ASP A 397 37.78 13.47 -30.05
CA ASP A 397 37.87 11.99 -30.08
C ASP A 397 37.73 11.30 -28.69
N THR A 398 36.91 10.27 -28.45
CA THR A 398 36.50 9.13 -29.32
C THR A 398 35.07 8.60 -29.09
N ASN A 399 34.54 7.88 -30.09
CA ASN A 399 33.25 7.13 -30.09
C ASN A 399 33.39 5.67 -29.58
N TRP A 400 32.28 5.00 -29.24
CA TRP A 400 31.80 3.78 -29.95
C TRP A 400 30.42 3.26 -29.50
N THR A 401 29.62 2.78 -30.47
CA THR A 401 28.30 2.13 -30.31
C THR A 401 28.34 0.66 -30.75
N PRO A 402 27.52 -0.25 -30.21
CA PRO A 402 27.69 -1.70 -30.40
C PRO A 402 27.23 -2.22 -31.78
N GLN A 403 27.94 -3.23 -32.28
CA GLN A 403 27.55 -4.05 -33.45
C GLN A 403 27.00 -5.42 -33.02
N ASN A 404 26.17 -6.02 -33.88
CA ASN A 404 25.65 -7.37 -33.74
C ASN A 404 25.88 -8.19 -35.03
N GLU A 405 25.86 -9.52 -34.88
CA GLU A 405 25.79 -10.59 -35.90
C GLU A 405 27.05 -11.03 -36.68
N VAL A 406 27.35 -12.32 -36.56
CA VAL A 406 27.88 -13.17 -37.65
C VAL A 406 27.18 -14.55 -37.64
N PHE A 407 26.70 -14.96 -38.83
CA PHE A 407 26.16 -16.25 -39.30
C PHE A 407 26.99 -17.54 -38.93
N LYS A 408 26.63 -18.82 -39.22
CA LYS A 408 25.59 -19.54 -40.04
C LYS A 408 25.47 -21.01 -39.52
N SER A 409 24.39 -21.78 -39.73
CA SER A 409 24.28 -22.73 -40.88
C SER A 409 22.97 -23.57 -40.88
N PHE A 410 22.67 -24.20 -42.03
CA PHE A 410 21.48 -25.03 -42.39
C PHE A 410 21.53 -26.47 -41.76
N ASP A 411 20.53 -27.38 -41.81
CA ASP A 411 19.52 -27.67 -42.86
C ASP A 411 18.22 -28.38 -42.36
N ARG A 412 17.30 -28.68 -43.29
CA ARG A 412 15.89 -29.10 -43.20
C ARG A 412 15.63 -30.57 -42.81
N ARG A 413 14.45 -30.86 -42.20
CA ARG A 413 13.33 -31.66 -42.81
C ARG A 413 12.05 -31.69 -41.93
N ARG A 414 10.95 -32.20 -42.51
CA ARG A 414 9.54 -32.00 -42.10
C ARG A 414 9.02 -32.99 -41.03
N SER A 415 8.17 -32.53 -40.10
CA SER A 415 6.72 -32.86 -40.05
C SER A 415 6.00 -32.33 -38.78
N LYS A 416 4.70 -32.01 -38.91
CA LYS A 416 3.73 -31.68 -37.84
C LYS A 416 2.73 -32.86 -37.72
N PRO A 417 1.80 -32.97 -36.73
CA PRO A 417 1.43 -31.99 -35.69
C PRO A 417 1.23 -32.53 -34.25
N ARG A 418 1.24 -31.62 -33.26
CA ARG A 418 0.26 -31.65 -32.15
C ARG A 418 0.10 -30.27 -31.47
N LYS A 419 -0.82 -29.46 -32.00
CA LYS A 419 -1.23 -28.15 -31.44
C LYS A 419 -2.06 -28.32 -30.15
N PHE A 420 -1.42 -28.73 -29.05
CA PHE A 420 -2.05 -28.75 -27.72
C PHE A 420 -1.18 -28.04 -26.68
N TRP A 421 0.13 -28.35 -26.66
CA TRP A 421 1.05 -27.81 -25.67
C TRP A 421 1.42 -26.33 -25.86
N VAL A 422 1.59 -25.87 -27.11
CA VAL A 422 1.90 -24.45 -27.39
C VAL A 422 0.78 -23.52 -26.92
N ASN A 423 -0.48 -23.95 -27.00
CA ASN A 423 -1.60 -23.16 -26.49
C ASN A 423 -1.65 -23.16 -24.95
N ILE A 424 -1.18 -24.20 -24.25
CA ILE A 424 -1.09 -24.20 -22.77
C ILE A 424 0.03 -23.28 -22.30
N VAL A 425 1.19 -23.31 -22.94
CA VAL A 425 2.33 -22.43 -22.59
C VAL A 425 2.02 -20.96 -22.89
N LEU A 426 1.36 -20.66 -24.03
CA LEU A 426 0.88 -19.31 -24.31
C LEU A 426 -0.28 -18.88 -23.40
N TRP A 427 -1.15 -19.80 -22.98
CA TRP A 427 -2.24 -19.50 -22.04
C TRP A 427 -1.75 -19.22 -20.61
N PHE A 428 -0.65 -19.85 -20.17
CA PHE A 428 0.03 -19.48 -18.93
C PHE A 428 0.86 -18.20 -19.08
N GLY A 429 1.62 -18.04 -20.17
CA GLY A 429 2.41 -16.83 -20.43
C GLY A 429 1.56 -15.56 -20.42
N HIS A 430 0.43 -15.55 -21.15
CA HIS A 430 -0.49 -14.40 -21.19
C HIS A 430 -1.34 -14.20 -19.92
N ARG A 431 -1.17 -15.02 -18.87
CA ARG A 431 -1.86 -14.85 -17.57
C ARG A 431 -0.93 -14.64 -16.38
N ILE A 432 0.38 -14.79 -16.54
CA ILE A 432 1.36 -14.48 -15.48
C ILE A 432 1.60 -12.97 -15.38
N GLU A 433 1.45 -12.22 -16.48
CA GLU A 433 1.39 -10.74 -16.48
C GLU A 433 0.16 -10.16 -15.74
N ALA A 434 -0.80 -11.00 -15.32
CA ALA A 434 -2.14 -10.57 -14.90
C ALA A 434 -2.47 -10.80 -13.40
N ARG A 435 -1.53 -11.31 -12.58
CA ARG A 435 -1.76 -11.52 -11.13
C ARG A 435 -0.51 -11.28 -10.26
N ARG A 436 0.02 -10.05 -10.30
CA ARG A 436 1.02 -9.58 -9.32
C ARG A 436 0.43 -9.40 -7.91
N SER A 437 -0.89 -9.18 -7.82
CA SER A 437 -1.66 -8.88 -6.59
C SER A 437 -1.86 -10.03 -5.60
N ILE A 438 -1.10 -11.12 -5.69
CA ILE A 438 -1.16 -12.24 -4.71
C ILE A 438 0.13 -12.34 -3.89
N ILE A 439 1.25 -11.84 -4.41
CA ILE A 439 2.53 -11.82 -3.68
C ILE A 439 2.69 -10.51 -2.90
N GLU A 440 2.19 -9.39 -3.44
CA GLU A 440 2.17 -8.09 -2.74
C GLU A 440 1.12 -8.01 -1.61
N GLY A 441 0.18 -8.95 -1.54
CA GLY A 441 -0.83 -9.05 -0.47
C GLY A 441 -0.38 -9.81 0.79
N LEU A 442 0.88 -10.24 0.86
CA LEU A 442 1.44 -10.99 1.99
C LEU A 442 2.51 -10.23 2.78
N SER A 443 2.86 -9.01 2.36
CA SER A 443 3.85 -8.13 3.01
C SER A 443 3.25 -7.06 3.94
N SER A 444 1.92 -7.02 4.09
CA SER A 444 1.19 -5.96 4.82
C SER A 444 0.42 -6.50 6.03
N PHE A 445 1.09 -7.28 6.90
CA PHE A 445 0.52 -7.81 8.15
C PHE A 445 1.38 -7.48 9.39
N THR A 446 2.01 -6.30 9.39
CA THR A 446 2.70 -5.74 10.55
C THR A 446 1.69 -5.18 11.56
N LEU A 447 1.45 -5.97 12.62
CA LEU A 447 0.51 -5.67 13.69
C LEU A 447 1.30 -5.42 14.98
N GLU A 448 1.98 -4.26 15.06
CA GLU A 448 2.78 -3.85 16.21
C GLU A 448 2.12 -2.70 16.98
N ALA A 449 1.92 -2.92 18.29
CA ALA A 449 1.65 -1.98 19.40
C ALA A 449 0.65 -2.56 20.43
N SER A 450 -0.30 -3.40 20.02
CA SER A 450 -1.32 -3.99 20.94
C SER A 450 -0.97 -5.38 21.47
N LEU A 451 0.16 -5.95 21.05
CA LEU A 451 0.57 -7.31 21.36
C LEU A 451 1.60 -7.40 22.51
N GLU A 452 2.50 -6.43 22.71
CA GLU A 452 3.54 -6.54 23.74
C GLU A 452 2.98 -6.71 25.17
N ALA A 453 1.90 -5.98 25.50
CA ALA A 453 1.22 -6.08 26.79
C ALA A 453 0.38 -7.37 26.97
N THR A 454 0.11 -8.15 25.92
CA THR A 454 -0.61 -9.43 26.01
C THR A 454 0.29 -10.65 25.86
N TRP A 455 1.47 -10.54 25.25
CA TRP A 455 2.36 -11.69 25.04
C TRP A 455 3.28 -12.04 26.22
N GLN A 456 3.59 -11.10 27.12
CA GLN A 456 4.28 -11.46 28.39
C GLN A 456 3.42 -12.39 29.29
N GLY A 457 2.09 -12.38 29.12
CA GLY A 457 1.18 -13.31 29.81
C GLY A 457 1.05 -14.69 29.14
N ILE A 458 1.43 -14.83 27.88
CA ILE A 458 1.23 -16.06 27.09
C ILE A 458 2.50 -16.93 27.07
N THR A 459 3.68 -16.31 27.17
CA THR A 459 4.97 -17.03 27.17
C THR A 459 5.20 -17.94 28.39
N MET A 460 4.49 -17.73 29.51
CA MET A 460 4.57 -18.61 30.70
C MET A 460 3.55 -19.76 30.74
N HIS A 461 2.65 -19.92 29.76
CA HIS A 461 1.58 -20.93 29.81
C HIS A 461 1.58 -21.97 28.67
N PHE A 462 2.62 -21.99 27.82
CA PHE A 462 2.74 -22.98 26.73
C PHE A 462 3.93 -23.96 26.84
N LEU A 463 4.67 -23.97 27.95
CA LEU A 463 5.81 -24.91 28.17
C LEU A 463 5.53 -26.05 29.17
N GLY A 464 4.28 -26.25 29.59
CA GLY A 464 3.83 -27.48 30.24
C GLY A 464 2.34 -27.67 29.98
N PRO A 465 1.93 -28.64 29.14
CA PRO A 465 2.26 -30.05 29.37
C PRO A 465 2.53 -30.90 28.10
N ILE A 466 3.75 -31.41 27.94
CA ILE A 466 4.02 -32.65 27.18
C ILE A 466 4.75 -33.65 28.09
N LEU A 467 4.06 -34.08 29.15
CA LEU A 467 4.36 -35.24 29.98
C LEU A 467 3.12 -35.54 30.85
N LEU A 468 2.78 -36.83 30.99
CA LEU A 468 1.65 -37.40 31.75
C LEU A 468 0.28 -37.52 31.02
N LEU A 469 0.17 -38.58 30.21
CA LEU A 469 -1.08 -39.32 30.02
C LEU A 469 -1.23 -40.38 31.12
N ALA A 470 -2.06 -40.14 32.14
CA ALA A 470 -2.71 -41.20 32.94
C ALA A 470 -3.82 -40.64 33.87
N ALA A 471 -4.96 -41.37 33.91
CA ALA A 471 -6.11 -41.26 34.82
C ALA A 471 -7.35 -40.44 34.35
N PHE A 472 -8.49 -41.11 34.49
CA PHE A 472 -9.90 -40.73 34.25
C PHE A 472 -10.49 -39.90 35.42
N PRO A 473 -11.80 -39.49 35.44
CA PRO A 473 -12.80 -39.39 34.35
C PRO A 473 -13.60 -38.06 34.32
N SER A 474 -14.37 -37.88 33.23
CA SER A 474 -15.71 -37.28 33.14
C SER A 474 -16.04 -35.85 33.65
N SER A 475 -16.86 -35.17 32.84
CA SER A 475 -17.76 -34.06 33.19
C SER A 475 -17.13 -32.68 33.38
N ILE A 476 -17.25 -31.84 32.36
CA ILE A 476 -18.08 -30.60 32.41
C ILE A 476 -18.45 -30.25 30.97
N SER A 477 -19.74 -30.03 30.73
CA SER A 477 -20.22 -29.49 29.45
C SER A 477 -20.01 -27.98 29.46
N ALA A 478 -19.00 -27.52 28.73
CA ALA A 478 -18.83 -26.12 28.39
C ALA A 478 -19.10 -25.95 26.89
N ALA A 479 -20.38 -26.04 26.51
CA ALA A 479 -20.84 -25.47 25.26
C ALA A 479 -20.71 -23.95 25.37
N SER A 480 -19.52 -23.43 25.01
CA SER A 480 -19.32 -22.00 24.84
C SER A 480 -20.31 -21.53 23.79
N LEU A 481 -21.36 -20.83 24.23
CA LEU A 481 -22.16 -19.99 23.36
C LEU A 481 -21.20 -19.03 22.68
N ILE A 482 -20.88 -19.31 21.41
CA ILE A 482 -20.39 -18.28 20.51
C ILE A 482 -21.53 -17.29 20.44
N GLN A 483 -21.43 -16.22 21.22
CA GLN A 483 -22.30 -15.08 21.11
C GLN A 483 -22.02 -14.50 19.73
N GLN A 484 -22.81 -14.94 18.76
CA GLN A 484 -22.76 -14.50 17.39
C GLN A 484 -23.20 -13.03 17.40
N TYR A 485 -22.23 -12.14 17.62
CA TYR A 485 -22.43 -10.71 17.39
C TYR A 485 -23.08 -10.59 16.00
N PRO A 486 -24.20 -9.86 15.87
CA PRO A 486 -24.80 -9.65 14.57
C PRO A 486 -23.71 -9.11 13.66
N ALA A 487 -23.46 -9.80 12.54
CA ALA A 487 -22.38 -9.42 11.65
C ALA A 487 -22.51 -7.93 11.30
N LEU A 488 -21.39 -7.18 11.32
CA LEU A 488 -21.35 -5.73 11.06
C LEU A 488 -21.64 -5.44 9.57
N GLN A 489 -22.82 -5.84 9.13
CA GLN A 489 -23.30 -5.78 7.77
C GLN A 489 -24.08 -4.50 7.57
N VAL A 490 -23.68 -3.74 6.56
CA VAL A 490 -24.40 -2.56 6.11
C VAL A 490 -24.90 -2.82 4.69
N ASP A 491 -26.22 -2.66 4.51
CA ASP A 491 -26.91 -2.79 3.24
C ASP A 491 -27.12 -1.40 2.62
N LEU A 492 -26.38 -1.10 1.55
CA LEU A 492 -26.46 0.17 0.82
C LEU A 492 -27.51 0.16 -0.31
N GLY A 493 -28.34 -0.88 -0.39
CA GLY A 493 -29.27 -1.15 -1.49
C GLY A 493 -28.58 -1.70 -2.74
N TYR A 494 -27.49 -1.08 -3.19
CA TYR A 494 -26.71 -1.57 -4.35
C TYR A 494 -25.67 -2.64 -3.98
N ALA A 495 -25.20 -2.67 -2.73
CA ALA A 495 -24.21 -3.63 -2.22
C ALA A 495 -24.40 -3.89 -0.73
N VAL A 496 -23.89 -5.03 -0.25
CA VAL A 496 -23.87 -5.40 1.19
C VAL A 496 -22.42 -5.57 1.63
N TYR A 497 -22.01 -4.84 2.66
CA TYR A 497 -20.62 -4.83 3.15
C TYR A 497 -20.52 -5.31 4.60
N THR A 498 -19.56 -6.20 4.89
CA THR A 498 -19.24 -6.62 6.27
C THR A 498 -17.99 -5.89 6.76
N GLY A 499 -18.11 -5.09 7.82
CA GLY A 499 -17.01 -4.39 8.47
C GLY A 499 -16.30 -5.20 9.56
N ALA A 500 -15.31 -4.59 10.20
CA ALA A 500 -14.56 -5.13 11.34
C ALA A 500 -14.81 -4.31 12.62
N PHE A 501 -14.81 -5.00 13.78
CA PHE A 501 -14.85 -4.35 15.10
C PHE A 501 -13.44 -4.30 15.69
N ASP A 502 -12.97 -3.10 16.03
CA ASP A 502 -11.81 -2.90 16.88
C ASP A 502 -12.26 -2.77 18.34
N ALA A 503 -11.96 -3.79 19.14
CA ALA A 503 -12.29 -3.83 20.56
C ALA A 503 -11.47 -2.85 21.41
N SER A 504 -10.26 -2.48 20.97
CA SER A 504 -9.37 -1.56 21.68
C SER A 504 -9.83 -0.11 21.52
N ALA A 505 -10.09 0.31 20.27
CA ALA A 505 -10.61 1.63 19.95
C ALA A 505 -12.12 1.77 20.20
N LYS A 506 -12.85 0.65 20.33
CA LYS A 506 -14.32 0.57 20.38
C LYS A 506 -14.99 1.14 19.13
N LEU A 507 -14.40 0.86 17.96
CA LEU A 507 -14.85 1.35 16.66
C LEU A 507 -15.28 0.19 15.75
N ASN A 508 -16.38 0.39 15.03
CA ASN A 508 -16.73 -0.38 13.85
C ASN A 508 -16.10 0.31 12.62
N THR A 509 -15.44 -0.45 11.76
CA THR A 509 -14.78 0.07 10.55
C THR A 509 -15.25 -0.66 9.30
N TRP A 510 -15.42 0.11 8.22
CA TRP A 510 -15.71 -0.41 6.88
C TRP A 510 -14.78 0.29 5.89
N LYS A 511 -13.71 -0.39 5.50
CA LYS A 511 -12.70 0.11 4.56
C LYS A 511 -12.99 -0.43 3.15
N GLY A 512 -12.73 0.35 2.11
CA GLY A 512 -12.94 -0.09 0.72
C GLY A 512 -14.41 -0.17 0.27
N ILE A 513 -15.30 0.68 0.79
CA ILE A 513 -16.67 0.81 0.27
C ILE A 513 -16.64 1.53 -1.07
N ARG A 514 -17.13 0.90 -2.14
CA ARG A 514 -17.27 1.53 -3.45
C ARG A 514 -18.42 2.52 -3.43
N TYR A 515 -18.15 3.81 -3.62
CA TYR A 515 -19.21 4.83 -3.67
C TYR A 515 -19.63 5.18 -5.11
N ALA A 516 -18.75 4.98 -6.11
CA ALA A 516 -19.04 5.19 -7.53
C ALA A 516 -18.55 4.03 -8.42
N ALA A 517 -19.08 3.92 -9.63
CA ALA A 517 -18.59 2.98 -10.64
C ALA A 517 -17.13 3.27 -11.02
N ALA A 518 -16.37 2.23 -11.33
CA ALA A 518 -14.99 2.33 -11.79
C ALA A 518 -14.87 3.28 -13.01
N PRO A 519 -14.10 4.38 -12.94
CA PRO A 519 -14.01 5.38 -14.01
C PRO A 519 -13.09 4.95 -15.17
N ILE A 520 -13.16 3.67 -15.55
CA ILE A 520 -12.30 3.02 -16.56
C ILE A 520 -12.91 3.04 -17.96
N GLY A 521 -12.07 2.93 -18.98
CA GLY A 521 -12.48 2.84 -20.38
C GLY A 521 -13.40 4.01 -20.78
N PRO A 522 -14.62 3.79 -21.30
CA PRO A 522 -15.56 4.86 -21.65
C PRO A 522 -16.00 5.78 -20.49
N LEU A 523 -15.68 5.45 -19.24
CA LEU A 523 -15.95 6.31 -18.06
C LEU A 523 -14.77 7.22 -17.68
N ARG A 524 -13.63 7.12 -18.36
CA ARG A 524 -12.51 8.07 -18.23
C ARG A 524 -12.98 9.48 -18.59
N TRP A 525 -12.58 10.45 -17.78
CA TRP A 525 -12.98 11.86 -17.90
C TRP A 525 -14.50 12.07 -17.97
N GLN A 526 -15.31 11.13 -17.46
CA GLN A 526 -16.75 11.31 -17.25
C GLN A 526 -17.04 11.64 -15.78
N ALA A 527 -18.18 12.27 -15.52
CA ALA A 527 -18.69 12.41 -14.16
C ALA A 527 -18.91 11.02 -13.51
N PRO A 528 -18.68 10.88 -12.19
CA PRO A 528 -18.92 9.62 -11.48
C PRO A 528 -20.36 9.15 -11.65
N ARG A 529 -20.53 7.83 -11.70
CA ARG A 529 -21.84 7.17 -11.87
C ARG A 529 -22.11 6.22 -10.71
N ALA A 530 -23.37 5.85 -10.53
CA ALA A 530 -23.77 4.87 -9.52
C ALA A 530 -23.02 3.53 -9.70
N PRO A 531 -22.54 2.89 -8.61
CA PRO A 531 -21.97 1.56 -8.67
C PRO A 531 -22.94 0.54 -9.31
N VAL A 532 -22.39 -0.48 -9.97
CA VAL A 532 -23.17 -1.63 -10.42
C VAL A 532 -23.74 -2.35 -9.20
N THR A 533 -25.04 -2.65 -9.22
CA THR A 533 -25.70 -3.42 -8.16
C THR A 533 -25.11 -4.83 -8.08
N ASN A 534 -24.47 -5.16 -6.96
CA ASN A 534 -23.98 -6.49 -6.63
C ASN A 534 -24.34 -6.79 -5.18
N ARG A 535 -25.32 -7.68 -4.99
CA ARG A 535 -25.88 -8.05 -3.68
C ARG A 535 -25.03 -9.10 -2.94
N THR A 536 -23.88 -9.50 -3.48
CA THR A 536 -22.94 -10.40 -2.81
C THR A 536 -22.31 -9.69 -1.62
N ILE A 537 -22.35 -10.32 -0.44
CA ILE A 537 -21.73 -9.79 0.78
C ILE A 537 -20.21 -9.66 0.54
N THR A 538 -19.71 -8.44 0.62
CA THR A 538 -18.31 -8.09 0.35
C THR A 538 -17.62 -7.69 1.66
N PRO A 539 -16.46 -8.27 2.02
CA PRO A 539 -15.67 -7.77 3.15
C PRO A 539 -15.21 -6.33 2.90
N ALA A 540 -15.39 -5.47 3.90
CA ALA A 540 -14.94 -4.07 3.91
C ALA A 540 -13.90 -3.90 5.03
N THR A 541 -12.84 -4.70 4.98
CA THR A 541 -11.82 -4.79 6.05
C THR A 541 -10.46 -4.22 5.63
N GLU A 542 -10.28 -3.95 4.34
CA GLU A 542 -9.04 -3.47 3.73
C GLU A 542 -9.31 -2.17 2.97
N PHE A 543 -8.29 -1.31 2.83
CA PHE A 543 -8.41 -0.07 2.07
C PHE A 543 -8.58 -0.35 0.57
N GLY A 544 -9.37 0.47 -0.11
CA GLY A 544 -9.48 0.42 -1.56
C GLY A 544 -8.19 0.87 -2.26
N PRO A 545 -7.95 0.49 -3.53
CA PRO A 545 -6.78 0.92 -4.28
C PRO A 545 -6.59 2.44 -4.33
N ILE A 546 -5.33 2.89 -4.37
CA ILE A 546 -5.00 4.29 -4.65
C ILE A 546 -5.32 4.66 -6.10
N CYS A 547 -5.79 5.88 -6.33
CA CYS A 547 -5.92 6.43 -7.68
C CYS A 547 -4.53 6.62 -8.32
N PRO A 548 -4.43 6.72 -9.65
CA PRO A 548 -3.17 7.01 -10.31
C PRO A 548 -2.60 8.37 -9.87
N GLN A 549 -1.29 8.42 -9.59
CA GLN A 549 -0.65 9.60 -8.99
C GLN A 549 0.41 10.26 -9.88
N ASN A 550 0.69 11.53 -9.60
CA ASN A 550 1.80 12.31 -10.12
C ASN A 550 2.31 13.28 -9.04
N TYR A 551 3.62 13.30 -8.85
CA TYR A 551 4.32 14.21 -7.95
C TYR A 551 4.49 15.61 -8.58
N PRO A 552 4.76 16.65 -7.77
CA PRO A 552 5.06 17.99 -8.30
C PRO A 552 6.36 17.98 -9.10
N SER A 553 6.60 19.04 -9.86
CA SER A 553 7.88 19.25 -10.54
C SER A 553 9.01 19.48 -9.53
N VAL A 554 9.73 18.43 -9.17
CA VAL A 554 10.92 18.46 -8.32
C VAL A 554 11.97 17.45 -8.83
N PRO A 555 13.28 17.68 -8.59
CA PRO A 555 14.31 16.71 -8.95
C PRO A 555 14.02 15.33 -8.35
N ASN A 556 14.20 14.27 -9.15
CA ASN A 556 14.01 12.87 -8.75
C ASN A 556 12.61 12.52 -8.20
N ALA A 557 11.57 13.25 -8.61
CA ALA A 557 10.18 12.95 -8.27
C ALA A 557 9.83 11.46 -8.57
N PRO A 558 9.31 10.70 -7.59
CA PRO A 558 9.05 9.27 -7.76
C PRO A 558 7.83 9.01 -8.65
N PHE A 559 7.84 7.87 -9.34
CA PHE A 559 6.67 7.33 -10.04
C PHE A 559 6.05 6.21 -9.23
N ILE A 560 4.86 6.45 -8.67
CA ILE A 560 4.06 5.45 -7.96
C ILE A 560 2.82 5.12 -8.81
N PRO A 561 2.71 3.91 -9.37
CA PRO A 561 1.55 3.53 -10.16
C PRO A 561 0.33 3.32 -9.26
N GLY A 562 -0.84 3.76 -9.74
CA GLY A 562 -2.13 3.53 -9.08
C GLY A 562 -3.10 2.76 -9.97
N ASN A 563 -4.33 2.60 -9.49
CA ASN A 563 -5.41 1.92 -10.20
C ASN A 563 -6.52 2.91 -10.55
N GLU A 564 -6.96 2.94 -11.81
CA GLU A 564 -8.11 3.78 -12.20
C GLU A 564 -9.40 3.36 -11.50
N ASP A 565 -9.55 2.08 -11.14
CA ASP A 565 -10.62 1.63 -10.27
C ASP A 565 -10.29 1.95 -8.80
N CYS A 566 -10.49 3.22 -8.42
CA CYS A 566 -10.12 3.75 -7.10
C CYS A 566 -11.23 4.52 -6.36
N LEU A 567 -12.47 4.59 -6.88
CA LEU A 567 -13.56 5.39 -6.27
C LEU A 567 -14.20 4.71 -5.05
N PHE A 568 -13.41 4.64 -3.97
CA PHE A 568 -13.72 4.02 -2.69
C PHE A 568 -13.68 5.04 -1.54
N LEU A 569 -14.37 4.71 -0.45
CA LEU A 569 -14.30 5.42 0.82
C LEU A 569 -14.24 4.45 2.00
N ASN A 570 -13.84 4.97 3.14
CA ASN A 570 -13.65 4.26 4.39
C ASN A 570 -14.53 4.93 5.46
N VAL A 571 -15.25 4.15 6.27
CA VAL A 571 -16.08 4.64 7.37
C VAL A 571 -15.57 4.10 8.69
N TYR A 572 -15.40 5.00 9.66
CA TYR A 572 -15.04 4.72 11.05
C TYR A 572 -16.17 5.22 11.94
N ALA A 573 -16.86 4.33 12.65
CA ALA A 573 -17.97 4.70 13.53
C ALA A 573 -17.77 4.11 14.93
N PRO A 574 -18.04 4.87 16.00
CA PRO A 574 -18.16 4.31 17.35
C PRO A 574 -19.12 3.13 17.40
N SER A 575 -18.81 2.09 18.17
CA SER A 575 -19.60 0.84 18.17
C SER A 575 -21.04 1.01 18.64
N ASN A 576 -21.33 2.10 19.35
CA ASN A 576 -22.64 2.55 19.82
C ASN A 576 -23.13 3.83 19.11
N ALA A 577 -22.64 4.14 17.90
CA ALA A 577 -23.02 5.35 17.18
C ALA A 577 -24.53 5.39 16.86
N ILE A 578 -25.21 6.42 17.37
CA ILE A 578 -26.61 6.72 17.09
C ILE A 578 -26.72 8.21 16.78
N LYS A 579 -27.02 8.54 15.51
CA LYS A 579 -27.18 9.92 15.02
C LYS A 579 -26.03 10.84 15.47
N GLN A 580 -24.80 10.36 15.37
CA GLN A 580 -23.62 11.15 15.73
C GLN A 580 -23.23 12.14 14.62
N PRO A 581 -22.61 13.29 14.95
CA PRO A 581 -21.96 14.15 13.97
C PRO A 581 -21.01 13.38 13.04
N VAL A 582 -20.85 13.85 11.81
CA VAL A 582 -20.03 13.19 10.79
C VAL A 582 -18.90 14.12 10.35
N LEU A 583 -17.66 13.65 10.41
CA LEU A 583 -16.50 14.28 9.79
C LEU A 583 -16.21 13.60 8.45
N VAL A 584 -16.16 14.33 7.35
CA VAL A 584 -15.78 13.80 6.04
C VAL A 584 -14.41 14.35 5.65
N TRP A 585 -13.41 13.49 5.58
CA TRP A 585 -12.03 13.83 5.24
C TRP A 585 -11.77 13.72 3.74
N ILE A 586 -11.22 14.79 3.17
CA ILE A 586 -10.72 14.89 1.80
C ILE A 586 -9.21 15.09 1.88
N HIS A 587 -8.44 14.13 1.36
CA HIS A 587 -6.97 14.15 1.45
C HIS A 587 -6.32 15.23 0.56
N GLY A 588 -5.14 15.66 0.96
CA GLY A 588 -4.26 16.58 0.22
C GLY A 588 -3.47 15.90 -0.90
N GLY A 589 -2.39 16.55 -1.33
CA GLY A 589 -1.45 16.05 -2.35
C GLY A 589 -1.47 16.79 -3.70
N GLY A 590 -1.68 18.12 -3.68
CA GLY A 590 -1.55 18.98 -4.88
C GLY A 590 -2.51 18.66 -6.04
N TYR A 591 -3.60 17.92 -5.79
CA TYR A 591 -4.49 17.33 -6.81
C TYR A 591 -3.83 16.25 -7.69
N GLY A 592 -2.57 15.90 -7.44
CA GLY A 592 -1.79 14.92 -8.19
C GLY A 592 -1.50 13.60 -7.45
N TYR A 593 -1.35 13.63 -6.12
CA TYR A 593 -1.07 12.43 -5.30
C TYR A 593 -1.89 12.41 -4.00
N GLY A 594 -1.67 11.41 -3.16
CA GLY A 594 -2.38 11.21 -1.89
C GLY A 594 -3.52 10.19 -1.96
N ASP A 595 -4.02 9.79 -0.80
CA ASP A 595 -5.08 8.79 -0.65
C ASP A 595 -5.80 8.87 0.71
N ALA A 596 -6.79 8.00 0.90
CA ALA A 596 -7.69 7.90 2.04
C ALA A 596 -7.31 6.80 3.05
N SER A 597 -6.07 6.30 3.06
CA SER A 597 -5.59 5.29 4.02
C SER A 597 -5.23 5.85 5.40
N GLN A 598 -5.17 7.17 5.55
CA GLN A 598 -4.97 7.87 6.83
C GLN A 598 -5.86 7.26 7.91
N ASP A 599 -5.26 6.79 9.01
CA ASP A 599 -6.04 6.28 10.12
C ASP A 599 -6.75 7.41 10.87
N MET A 600 -8.00 7.13 11.26
CA MET A 600 -8.91 8.09 11.89
C MET A 600 -9.14 7.76 13.38
N THR A 601 -8.54 6.68 13.87
CA THR A 601 -8.76 6.16 15.23
C THR A 601 -8.38 7.18 16.30
N GLU A 602 -7.21 7.80 16.20
CA GLU A 602 -6.69 8.70 17.24
C GLU A 602 -7.50 9.99 17.43
N ILE A 603 -8.00 10.60 16.35
CA ILE A 603 -8.84 11.82 16.45
C ILE A 603 -10.22 11.50 17.04
N ILE A 604 -10.77 10.31 16.75
CA ILE A 604 -12.05 9.83 17.31
C ILE A 604 -11.89 9.53 18.81
N ALA A 605 -10.83 8.81 19.18
CA ALA A 605 -10.51 8.44 20.56
C ALA A 605 -10.28 9.67 21.46
N ALA A 606 -9.48 10.64 20.98
CA ALA A 606 -9.24 11.90 21.68
C ALA A 606 -10.51 12.74 21.93
N ASN A 607 -11.62 12.43 21.24
CA ASN A 607 -12.91 13.10 21.38
C ASN A 607 -14.00 12.19 21.96
N ASN A 608 -13.61 11.22 22.80
CA ASN A 608 -14.51 10.29 23.50
C ASN A 608 -15.44 9.48 22.57
N ASN A 609 -14.97 9.15 21.35
CA ASN A 609 -15.76 8.47 20.33
C ASN A 609 -17.09 9.20 20.03
N GLY A 610 -17.02 10.53 19.92
CA GLY A 610 -18.19 11.41 19.78
C GLY A 610 -18.68 11.68 18.34
N PHE A 611 -18.02 11.16 17.31
CA PHE A 611 -18.40 11.36 15.91
C PHE A 611 -17.97 10.20 15.00
N VAL A 612 -18.65 10.06 13.85
CA VAL A 612 -18.31 9.15 12.76
C VAL A 612 -17.36 9.87 11.78
N VAL A 613 -16.39 9.15 11.21
CA VAL A 613 -15.48 9.68 10.18
C VAL A 613 -15.66 8.93 8.86
N VAL A 614 -15.63 9.67 7.75
CA VAL A 614 -15.61 9.14 6.38
C VAL A 614 -14.37 9.67 5.65
N ALA A 615 -13.46 8.82 5.21
CA ALA A 615 -12.32 9.21 4.39
C ALA A 615 -12.54 8.74 2.93
N LEU A 616 -12.35 9.60 1.93
CA LEU A 616 -12.71 9.30 0.54
C LEU A 616 -11.54 9.47 -0.45
N GLN A 617 -11.45 8.54 -1.41
CA GLN A 617 -10.61 8.66 -2.61
C GLN A 617 -11.30 9.54 -3.66
N TYR A 618 -10.53 10.24 -4.49
CA TYR A 618 -11.00 10.93 -5.70
C TYR A 618 -9.95 10.85 -6.81
N ARG A 619 -10.34 10.96 -8.09
CA ARG A 619 -9.35 10.93 -9.19
C ARG A 619 -8.38 12.11 -9.11
N LEU A 620 -7.11 11.82 -9.42
CA LEU A 620 -5.97 12.74 -9.35
C LEU A 620 -5.31 12.92 -10.72
N GLY A 621 -4.42 13.90 -10.84
CA GLY A 621 -3.58 14.10 -12.02
C GLY A 621 -4.38 14.27 -13.30
N ALA A 622 -3.87 13.73 -14.41
CA ALA A 622 -4.59 13.72 -15.68
C ALA A 622 -5.92 12.93 -15.62
N PHE A 623 -6.12 12.02 -14.66
CA PHE A 623 -7.38 11.27 -14.56
C PHE A 623 -8.49 12.10 -13.89
N GLY A 624 -8.13 13.01 -12.98
CA GLY A 624 -9.06 13.88 -12.25
C GLY A 624 -9.19 15.31 -12.81
N PHE A 625 -8.13 15.84 -13.42
CA PHE A 625 -7.97 17.28 -13.67
C PHE A 625 -7.43 17.63 -15.07
N LEU A 626 -7.52 16.70 -16.03
CA LEU A 626 -7.30 17.03 -17.44
C LEU A 626 -8.36 18.03 -17.92
N SER A 627 -7.94 19.05 -18.65
CA SER A 627 -8.83 20.14 -19.05
C SER A 627 -8.49 20.70 -20.44
N SER A 628 -9.52 20.80 -21.27
CA SER A 628 -9.52 21.55 -22.53
C SER A 628 -10.96 21.75 -23.00
N ALA A 629 -11.15 22.53 -24.07
CA ALA A 629 -12.44 22.60 -24.76
C ALA A 629 -12.93 21.24 -25.29
N GLU A 630 -12.02 20.34 -25.71
CA GLU A 630 -12.40 19.00 -26.16
C GLU A 630 -12.84 18.12 -24.99
N VAL A 631 -12.13 18.15 -23.85
CA VAL A 631 -12.48 17.38 -22.65
C VAL A 631 -13.87 17.77 -22.14
N LYS A 632 -14.18 19.07 -22.05
CA LYS A 632 -15.52 19.53 -21.61
C LYS A 632 -16.63 19.17 -22.60
N ARG A 633 -16.33 19.05 -23.89
CA ARG A 633 -17.30 18.68 -24.93
C ARG A 633 -17.60 17.18 -24.97
N LYS A 634 -16.62 16.32 -24.69
CA LYS A 634 -16.73 14.85 -24.75
C LYS A 634 -16.87 14.16 -23.38
N GLY A 635 -16.68 14.90 -22.29
CA GLY A 635 -16.74 14.42 -20.92
C GLY A 635 -16.92 15.57 -19.94
N VAL A 636 -16.13 15.58 -18.87
CA VAL A 636 -16.12 16.64 -17.85
C VAL A 636 -14.69 17.03 -17.48
N VAL A 637 -14.52 18.32 -17.20
CA VAL A 637 -13.36 18.84 -16.46
C VAL A 637 -13.65 18.75 -14.95
N ASN A 638 -12.64 18.96 -14.09
CA ASN A 638 -12.79 18.85 -12.63
C ASN A 638 -13.36 17.48 -12.16
N ALA A 639 -13.08 16.40 -12.88
CA ALA A 639 -13.61 15.07 -12.59
C ALA A 639 -13.33 14.62 -11.14
N GLY A 640 -12.17 14.97 -10.58
CA GLY A 640 -11.83 14.72 -9.18
C GLY A 640 -12.69 15.49 -8.16
N LEU A 641 -13.11 16.73 -8.45
CA LEU A 641 -14.06 17.46 -7.58
C LEU A 641 -15.48 16.89 -7.68
N LEU A 642 -15.86 16.40 -8.86
CA LEU A 642 -17.15 15.73 -9.07
C LEU A 642 -17.21 14.38 -8.34
N ASP A 643 -16.09 13.64 -8.26
CA ASP A 643 -15.97 12.43 -7.44
C ASP A 643 -16.25 12.73 -5.96
N GLN A 644 -15.64 13.79 -5.42
CA GLN A 644 -15.86 14.24 -4.04
C GLN A 644 -17.32 14.68 -3.81
N ASP A 645 -17.93 15.47 -4.70
CA ASP A 645 -19.34 15.87 -4.62
C ASP A 645 -20.28 14.64 -4.64
N TYR A 646 -19.96 13.64 -5.45
CA TYR A 646 -20.70 12.37 -5.49
C TYR A 646 -20.52 11.56 -4.20
N ALA A 647 -19.33 11.55 -3.61
CA ALA A 647 -19.08 10.95 -2.30
C ALA A 647 -19.83 11.69 -1.16
N LEU A 648 -19.92 13.02 -1.19
CA LEU A 648 -20.73 13.79 -0.24
C LEU A 648 -22.23 13.48 -0.38
N LYS A 649 -22.74 13.30 -1.61
CA LYS A 649 -24.10 12.81 -1.86
C LYS A 649 -24.30 11.37 -1.37
N TRP A 650 -23.28 10.52 -1.46
CA TRP A 650 -23.29 9.18 -0.85
C TRP A 650 -23.37 9.26 0.67
N VAL A 651 -22.62 10.16 1.33
CA VAL A 651 -22.70 10.38 2.79
C VAL A 651 -24.10 10.82 3.19
N GLN A 652 -24.65 11.85 2.53
CA GLN A 652 -26.02 12.33 2.78
C GLN A 652 -27.07 11.23 2.68
N LYS A 653 -26.93 10.32 1.70
CA LYS A 653 -27.86 9.20 1.49
C LYS A 653 -27.69 8.06 2.49
N ASN A 654 -26.45 7.66 2.82
CA ASN A 654 -26.17 6.36 3.44
C ASN A 654 -25.61 6.40 4.86
N ILE A 655 -25.09 7.54 5.35
CA ILE A 655 -24.30 7.55 6.60
C ILE A 655 -25.10 7.19 7.86
N HIS A 656 -26.43 7.33 7.81
CA HIS A 656 -27.34 6.91 8.87
C HIS A 656 -27.29 5.39 9.15
N LEU A 657 -26.93 4.58 8.15
CA LEU A 657 -26.73 3.13 8.29
C LEU A 657 -25.50 2.78 9.13
N PHE A 658 -24.58 3.73 9.29
CA PHE A 658 -23.35 3.62 10.09
C PHE A 658 -23.46 4.39 11.42
N GLY A 659 -24.66 4.84 11.79
CA GLY A 659 -24.90 5.60 13.02
C GLY A 659 -24.61 7.11 12.94
N GLY A 660 -24.28 7.65 11.76
CA GLY A 660 -24.03 9.08 11.55
C GLY A 660 -25.28 9.90 11.23
N ASP A 661 -25.26 11.20 11.53
CA ASP A 661 -26.30 12.17 11.19
C ASP A 661 -25.95 12.95 9.92
N SER A 662 -26.69 12.70 8.84
CA SER A 662 -26.55 13.44 7.58
C SER A 662 -26.87 14.93 7.73
N CYS A 663 -27.64 15.34 8.75
CA CYS A 663 -27.90 16.75 9.05
C CYS A 663 -26.74 17.47 9.76
N SER A 664 -25.75 16.72 10.27
CA SER A 664 -24.62 17.22 11.06
C SER A 664 -23.27 16.81 10.45
N VAL A 665 -23.11 17.06 9.16
CA VAL A 665 -21.88 16.81 8.40
C VAL A 665 -20.93 18.01 8.47
N THR A 666 -19.68 17.73 8.84
CA THR A 666 -18.53 18.63 8.74
C THR A 666 -17.57 18.08 7.68
N ILE A 667 -17.31 18.83 6.60
CA ILE A 667 -16.28 18.45 5.63
C ILE A 667 -14.92 19.00 6.08
N ALA A 668 -13.85 18.24 5.88
CA ALA A 668 -12.51 18.62 6.30
C ALA A 668 -11.47 18.21 5.25
N GLY A 669 -10.38 18.97 5.17
CA GLY A 669 -9.24 18.62 4.34
C GLY A 669 -8.01 19.44 4.70
N ASN A 670 -6.88 19.02 4.13
CA ASN A 670 -5.60 19.72 4.19
C ASN A 670 -5.03 19.91 2.77
N SER A 671 -4.28 20.98 2.51
CA SER A 671 -3.62 21.22 1.21
C SER A 671 -4.65 21.24 0.06
N ALA A 672 -4.47 20.42 -0.98
CA ALA A 672 -5.44 20.22 -2.06
C ALA A 672 -6.81 19.72 -1.58
N GLY A 673 -6.89 19.02 -0.46
CA GLY A 673 -8.14 18.64 0.20
C GLY A 673 -8.83 19.84 0.85
N ALA A 674 -8.06 20.77 1.43
CA ALA A 674 -8.58 22.03 1.95
C ALA A 674 -9.02 22.98 0.81
N GLY A 675 -8.27 23.02 -0.30
CA GLY A 675 -8.69 23.70 -1.53
C GLY A 675 -9.96 23.08 -2.12
N SER A 676 -10.08 21.75 -2.09
CA SER A 676 -11.31 21.01 -2.44
C SER A 676 -12.50 21.40 -1.55
N VAL A 677 -12.33 21.45 -0.23
CA VAL A 677 -13.37 21.95 0.70
C VAL A 677 -13.78 23.39 0.38
N MET A 678 -12.82 24.26 0.01
CA MET A 678 -13.12 25.61 -0.48
C MET A 678 -13.92 25.57 -1.80
N TYR A 679 -13.62 24.69 -2.75
CA TYR A 679 -14.45 24.52 -3.95
C TYR A 679 -15.87 24.01 -3.63
N HIS A 680 -16.05 23.12 -2.65
CA HIS A 680 -17.39 22.73 -2.17
C HIS A 680 -18.12 23.86 -1.43
N ALA A 681 -17.40 24.78 -0.77
CA ALA A 681 -17.97 26.03 -0.27
C ALA A 681 -18.42 26.95 -1.43
N LEU A 682 -17.69 26.97 -2.55
CA LEU A 682 -17.97 27.85 -3.68
C LEU A 682 -18.94 27.26 -4.72
N THR A 683 -19.12 25.94 -4.77
CA THR A 683 -19.84 25.27 -5.86
C THR A 683 -21.29 25.74 -6.00
N ASN A 684 -21.78 25.71 -7.24
CA ASN A 684 -23.04 26.31 -7.70
C ASN A 684 -23.16 27.84 -7.49
N GLY A 685 -22.10 28.52 -7.06
CA GLY A 685 -22.15 29.95 -6.70
C GLY A 685 -22.59 30.19 -5.26
N GLY A 686 -22.37 29.22 -4.35
CA GLY A 686 -22.71 29.34 -2.93
C GLY A 686 -24.19 29.24 -2.60
N THR A 687 -25.02 28.71 -3.51
CA THR A 687 -26.49 28.64 -3.38
C THR A 687 -27.01 27.30 -2.88
N SER A 688 -26.15 26.32 -2.63
CA SER A 688 -26.54 24.97 -2.18
C SER A 688 -26.84 24.90 -0.68
N GLY A 689 -26.65 26.00 0.06
CA GLY A 689 -26.97 26.10 1.48
C GLY A 689 -26.21 25.05 2.30
N THR A 690 -26.93 24.28 3.13
CA THR A 690 -26.36 23.16 3.91
C THR A 690 -26.73 21.78 3.36
N ALA A 691 -27.00 21.66 2.06
CA ALA A 691 -27.53 20.42 1.48
C ALA A 691 -26.55 19.22 1.51
N LEU A 692 -25.23 19.49 1.52
CA LEU A 692 -24.19 18.45 1.61
C LEU A 692 -23.42 18.48 2.93
N PHE A 693 -23.25 19.66 3.52
CA PHE A 693 -22.53 19.85 4.78
C PHE A 693 -23.03 21.10 5.53
N GLN A 694 -22.87 21.09 6.85
CA GLN A 694 -23.19 22.25 7.71
C GLN A 694 -21.93 23.07 8.04
N ASN A 695 -20.82 22.39 8.33
CA ASN A 695 -19.57 22.99 8.79
C ASN A 695 -18.40 22.58 7.89
N ALA A 696 -17.30 23.34 7.91
CA ALA A 696 -16.08 23.03 7.18
C ALA A 696 -14.81 23.23 8.03
N ILE A 697 -13.83 22.33 7.93
CA ILE A 697 -12.47 22.51 8.45
C ILE A 697 -11.51 22.61 7.26
N VAL A 698 -10.68 23.64 7.23
CA VAL A 698 -9.85 23.96 6.06
C VAL A 698 -8.44 24.27 6.52
N SER A 699 -7.58 23.26 6.62
CA SER A 699 -6.17 23.44 7.00
C SER A 699 -5.33 23.72 5.76
N SER A 700 -4.73 24.91 5.64
CA SER A 700 -3.82 25.24 4.52
C SER A 700 -4.47 25.04 3.13
N PRO A 701 -5.51 25.82 2.76
CA PRO A 701 -6.20 25.66 1.47
C PRO A 701 -5.28 25.90 0.28
N TYR A 702 -4.94 24.86 -0.48
CA TYR A 702 -4.12 24.98 -1.68
C TYR A 702 -4.93 25.58 -2.85
N LEU A 703 -4.68 26.85 -3.14
CA LEU A 703 -5.24 27.61 -4.25
C LEU A 703 -4.13 28.01 -5.24
N PRO A 704 -3.75 27.12 -6.18
CA PRO A 704 -2.87 27.49 -7.28
C PRO A 704 -3.59 28.38 -8.30
N VAL A 705 -2.84 28.82 -9.33
CA VAL A 705 -3.34 29.66 -10.43
C VAL A 705 -4.58 29.04 -11.11
N GLN A 706 -5.74 29.62 -10.83
CA GLN A 706 -7.06 29.15 -11.21
C GLN A 706 -7.41 29.56 -12.65
N ASN A 707 -7.03 28.72 -13.60
CA ASN A 707 -7.27 28.95 -15.02
C ASN A 707 -8.74 28.66 -15.43
N ASN A 708 -9.22 29.28 -16.52
CA ASN A 708 -10.41 28.78 -17.21
C ASN A 708 -10.10 27.43 -17.86
N TYR A 709 -11.10 26.55 -17.97
CA TYR A 709 -10.94 25.19 -18.49
C TYR A 709 -10.38 25.11 -19.93
N ASP A 710 -10.60 26.15 -20.73
CA ASP A 710 -10.19 26.33 -22.13
C ASP A 710 -9.05 27.36 -22.30
N ALA A 711 -8.43 27.83 -21.21
CA ALA A 711 -7.26 28.71 -21.27
C ALA A 711 -6.03 28.02 -21.90
N THR A 712 -5.05 28.83 -22.30
CA THR A 712 -3.84 28.37 -22.99
C THR A 712 -3.08 27.29 -22.22
N PHE A 713 -2.81 27.48 -20.93
CA PHE A 713 -2.04 26.54 -20.11
C PHE A 713 -2.70 25.14 -19.98
N PRO A 714 -3.96 24.99 -19.49
CA PRO A 714 -4.59 23.67 -19.43
C PRO A 714 -4.72 23.03 -20.81
N THR A 715 -5.07 23.81 -21.85
CA THR A 715 -5.20 23.31 -23.23
C THR A 715 -3.87 22.81 -23.80
N GLN A 716 -2.76 23.50 -23.55
CA GLN A 716 -1.43 23.04 -23.97
C GLN A 716 -1.05 21.74 -23.25
N ARG A 717 -1.23 21.68 -21.93
CA ARG A 717 -0.95 20.48 -21.12
C ARG A 717 -1.81 19.27 -21.53
N PHE A 718 -3.03 19.49 -22.04
CA PHE A 718 -3.85 18.44 -22.65
C PHE A 718 -3.23 17.86 -23.94
N TYR A 719 -2.69 18.72 -24.81
CA TYR A 719 -2.00 18.25 -26.02
C TYR A 719 -0.64 17.63 -25.72
N ASP A 720 0.13 18.17 -24.78
CA ASP A 720 1.41 17.58 -24.35
C ASP A 720 1.19 16.20 -23.74
N PHE A 721 0.15 16.03 -22.91
CA PHE A 721 -0.28 14.75 -22.37
C PHE A 721 -0.67 13.75 -23.47
N SER A 722 -1.38 14.22 -24.50
CA SER A 722 -1.70 13.40 -25.68
C SER A 722 -0.43 12.91 -26.39
N VAL A 723 0.51 13.81 -26.69
CA VAL A 723 1.76 13.47 -27.37
C VAL A 723 2.60 12.51 -26.53
N ALA A 724 2.71 12.74 -25.22
CA ALA A 724 3.41 11.84 -24.29
C ALA A 724 2.76 10.44 -24.20
N ALA A 725 1.43 10.34 -24.32
CA ALA A 725 0.72 9.07 -24.42
C ALA A 725 0.82 8.41 -25.81
N GLY A 726 1.54 9.01 -26.77
CA GLY A 726 1.62 8.54 -28.15
C GLY A 726 0.30 8.70 -28.92
N CYS A 727 -0.42 9.78 -28.68
CA CYS A 727 -1.62 10.22 -29.39
C CYS A 727 -1.34 11.53 -30.16
N PRO A 728 -2.17 11.90 -31.15
CA PRO A 728 -1.96 13.12 -31.93
C PRO A 728 -2.21 14.39 -31.10
N SER A 729 -1.61 15.50 -31.51
CA SER A 729 -1.86 16.85 -30.95
C SER A 729 -3.05 17.57 -31.59
N SER A 730 -3.76 16.94 -32.53
CA SER A 730 -4.97 17.48 -33.16
C SER A 730 -5.87 16.36 -33.71
N GLY A 731 -7.09 16.70 -34.12
CA GLY A 731 -8.05 15.72 -34.66
C GLY A 731 -8.70 14.88 -33.57
N SER A 732 -8.54 13.55 -33.63
CA SER A 732 -9.20 12.58 -32.74
C SER A 732 -8.45 12.37 -31.41
N VAL A 733 -8.10 13.46 -30.73
CA VAL A 733 -7.22 13.46 -29.55
C VAL A 733 -7.84 12.69 -28.39
N PHE A 734 -9.05 13.06 -27.97
CA PHE A 734 -9.73 12.42 -26.84
C PHE A 734 -10.05 10.94 -27.09
N ASP A 735 -10.38 10.58 -28.34
CA ASP A 735 -10.75 9.20 -28.70
C ASP A 735 -9.52 8.28 -28.72
N CYS A 736 -8.37 8.81 -29.16
CA CYS A 736 -7.08 8.15 -29.00
C CYS A 736 -6.72 7.96 -27.52
N LEU A 737 -6.83 9.01 -26.70
CA LEU A 737 -6.56 8.94 -25.26
C LEU A 737 -7.44 7.90 -24.56
N LEU A 738 -8.72 7.79 -24.90
CA LEU A 738 -9.63 6.77 -24.37
C LEU A 738 -9.15 5.33 -24.65
N SER A 739 -8.50 5.11 -25.81
CA SER A 739 -8.04 3.79 -26.26
C SER A 739 -6.74 3.29 -25.62
N LYS A 740 -5.98 4.15 -24.95
CA LYS A 740 -4.67 3.79 -24.37
C LYS A 740 -4.85 2.91 -23.14
N ASP A 741 -3.85 2.07 -22.84
CA ASP A 741 -3.80 1.36 -21.57
C ASP A 741 -3.59 2.33 -20.40
N SER A 742 -3.83 1.87 -19.17
CA SER A 742 -3.68 2.70 -17.98
C SER A 742 -2.25 3.19 -17.79
N MET A 743 -1.26 2.30 -17.89
CA MET A 743 0.13 2.60 -17.52
C MET A 743 0.74 3.68 -18.43
N THR A 744 0.47 3.61 -19.74
CA THR A 744 0.87 4.66 -20.71
C THR A 744 0.31 6.03 -20.30
N LEU A 745 -0.96 6.12 -19.89
CA LEU A 745 -1.56 7.38 -19.43
C LEU A 745 -0.98 7.84 -18.08
N GLN A 746 -0.65 6.93 -17.17
CA GLN A 746 0.00 7.27 -15.89
C GLN A 746 1.41 7.83 -16.10
N GLN A 747 2.20 7.18 -16.96
CA GLN A 747 3.54 7.64 -17.32
C GLN A 747 3.51 9.01 -18.01
N ALA A 748 2.59 9.22 -18.96
CA ALA A 748 2.38 10.53 -19.57
C ALA A 748 1.96 11.61 -18.55
N SER A 749 1.05 11.29 -17.62
CA SER A 749 0.62 12.23 -16.55
C SER A 749 1.79 12.63 -15.63
N SER A 750 2.65 11.66 -15.28
CA SER A 750 3.87 11.90 -14.50
C SER A 750 4.86 12.79 -15.27
N GLN A 751 5.19 12.40 -16.51
CA GLN A 751 6.15 13.12 -17.37
C GLN A 751 5.78 14.60 -17.54
N ILE A 752 4.52 14.91 -17.88
CA ILE A 752 4.07 16.30 -18.05
C ILE A 752 4.09 17.08 -16.73
N SER A 753 3.93 16.41 -15.58
CA SER A 753 4.03 17.08 -14.28
C SER A 753 5.46 17.45 -13.91
N THR A 754 6.43 16.59 -14.22
CA THR A 754 7.86 16.83 -13.96
C THR A 754 8.52 17.89 -14.86
N THR A 755 7.79 18.45 -15.83
CA THR A 755 8.28 19.54 -16.71
C THR A 755 7.70 20.91 -16.38
N GLN A 756 6.91 21.03 -15.32
CA GLN A 756 6.31 22.31 -14.91
C GLN A 756 7.26 23.14 -14.03
N THR A 757 6.85 24.36 -13.66
CA THR A 757 7.53 25.18 -12.64
C THR A 757 7.74 24.39 -11.35
N TYR A 758 8.89 24.57 -10.71
CA TYR A 758 9.26 23.87 -9.47
C TYR A 758 8.12 23.91 -8.44
N GLY A 759 7.83 22.78 -7.79
CA GLY A 759 6.79 22.70 -6.75
C GLY A 759 5.34 22.68 -7.28
N THR A 760 5.11 22.79 -8.59
CA THR A 760 3.76 22.82 -9.19
C THR A 760 3.36 21.50 -9.87
N TRP A 761 2.07 21.34 -10.16
CA TRP A 761 1.51 20.21 -10.92
C TRP A 761 0.94 20.67 -12.27
N ALA A 762 0.92 19.76 -13.25
CA ALA A 762 0.33 20.03 -14.56
C ALA A 762 -1.21 20.09 -14.52
N PHE A 763 -1.85 19.16 -13.81
CA PHE A 763 -3.31 19.00 -13.84
C PHE A 763 -3.91 19.50 -12.53
N LEU A 764 -4.69 20.57 -12.62
CA LEU A 764 -5.21 21.35 -11.50
C LEU A 764 -6.69 21.69 -11.74
N PRO A 765 -7.45 22.06 -10.68
CA PRO A 765 -8.81 22.58 -10.82
C PRO A 765 -8.90 23.77 -11.79
N VAL A 766 -10.02 23.89 -12.49
CA VAL A 766 -10.28 24.94 -13.48
C VAL A 766 -11.64 25.58 -13.31
N THR A 767 -11.77 26.85 -13.68
CA THR A 767 -13.06 27.54 -13.76
C THR A 767 -13.81 27.01 -14.97
N ASP A 768 -14.90 26.28 -14.73
CA ASP A 768 -15.67 25.58 -15.76
C ASP A 768 -17.03 26.23 -16.06
N GLY A 769 -17.46 27.22 -15.27
CA GLY A 769 -18.75 27.90 -15.41
C GLY A 769 -19.94 27.11 -14.87
N THR A 770 -19.73 25.87 -14.39
CA THR A 770 -20.76 24.95 -13.92
C THR A 770 -20.60 24.61 -12.44
N PHE A 771 -19.50 23.93 -12.08
CA PHE A 771 -19.15 23.60 -10.71
C PHE A 771 -18.41 24.79 -10.08
N ILE A 772 -17.34 25.25 -10.74
CA ILE A 772 -16.61 26.48 -10.39
C ILE A 772 -17.05 27.57 -11.37
N LYS A 773 -18.02 28.39 -10.94
CA LYS A 773 -18.67 29.40 -11.79
C LYS A 773 -17.79 30.64 -12.07
N GLN A 774 -16.85 30.94 -11.19
CA GLN A 774 -15.96 32.10 -11.27
C GLN A 774 -14.75 31.90 -10.34
N LEU A 775 -13.75 32.77 -10.48
CA LEU A 775 -12.56 32.81 -9.63
C LEU A 775 -12.90 32.87 -8.11
N PRO A 776 -12.28 32.02 -7.26
CA PRO A 776 -12.43 32.04 -5.81
C PRO A 776 -12.21 33.42 -5.19
N SER A 777 -11.17 34.18 -5.57
CA SER A 777 -10.96 35.55 -5.06
C SER A 777 -12.20 36.43 -5.22
N LYS A 778 -12.84 36.40 -6.39
CA LYS A 778 -14.05 37.18 -6.70
C LYS A 778 -15.28 36.68 -5.92
N GLN A 779 -15.42 35.36 -5.73
CA GLN A 779 -16.61 34.79 -5.09
C GLN A 779 -16.58 34.87 -3.56
N LEU A 780 -15.40 34.69 -2.95
CA LEU A 780 -15.22 34.82 -1.50
C LEU A 780 -15.49 36.25 -1.04
N LEU A 781 -15.05 37.26 -1.81
CA LEU A 781 -15.38 38.67 -1.58
C LEU A 781 -16.89 38.94 -1.62
N ALA A 782 -17.62 38.28 -2.54
CA ALA A 782 -19.08 38.35 -2.61
C ALA A 782 -19.81 37.56 -1.49
N LYS A 783 -19.09 36.90 -0.57
CA LYS A 783 -19.62 36.04 0.51
C LYS A 783 -20.58 34.94 0.03
N LYS A 784 -20.43 34.51 -1.21
CA LYS A 784 -21.26 33.49 -1.86
C LYS A 784 -20.71 32.09 -1.55
N VAL A 785 -21.04 31.58 -0.36
CA VAL A 785 -20.55 30.30 0.17
C VAL A 785 -21.66 29.38 0.70
N ASN A 786 -21.51 28.07 0.46
CA ASN A 786 -22.30 27.00 1.07
C ASN A 786 -21.91 26.78 2.54
N GLY A 787 -22.69 26.03 3.31
CA GLY A 787 -22.45 25.80 4.73
C GLY A 787 -22.74 27.02 5.63
N LYS A 788 -22.67 26.79 6.94
CA LYS A 788 -22.93 27.79 7.99
C LYS A 788 -21.65 28.24 8.71
N ARG A 789 -20.71 27.32 8.98
CA ARG A 789 -19.54 27.65 9.80
C ARG A 789 -18.26 27.06 9.26
N ILE A 790 -17.14 27.69 9.61
CA ILE A 790 -15.83 27.27 9.16
C ILE A 790 -14.75 27.43 10.23
N LEU A 791 -13.84 26.47 10.32
CA LEU A 791 -12.58 26.53 11.05
C LEU A 791 -11.45 26.50 10.02
N VAL A 792 -10.66 27.57 9.93
CA VAL A 792 -9.61 27.72 8.90
C VAL A 792 -8.22 27.71 9.55
N GLY A 793 -7.32 26.87 9.04
CA GLY A 793 -5.92 26.78 9.44
C GLY A 793 -4.97 27.29 8.36
N SER A 794 -3.73 27.55 8.77
CA SER A 794 -2.56 27.71 7.91
C SER A 794 -1.32 27.50 8.76
N ASN A 795 -0.25 26.94 8.21
CA ASN A 795 0.98 26.69 8.95
C ASN A 795 1.92 27.91 8.82
N ALA A 796 2.93 28.01 9.69
CA ALA A 796 3.80 29.19 9.74
C ALA A 796 4.69 29.34 8.48
N ASN A 797 5.15 28.23 7.91
CA ASN A 797 6.13 28.14 6.83
C ASN A 797 5.63 27.29 5.64
N GLU A 798 4.43 27.60 5.14
CA GLU A 798 3.79 26.85 4.02
C GLU A 798 4.67 26.75 2.77
N GLY A 799 5.37 27.83 2.38
CA GLY A 799 5.90 27.99 1.03
C GLY A 799 7.21 27.25 0.75
N ALA A 800 7.97 26.86 1.76
CA ALA A 800 9.36 26.37 1.59
C ALA A 800 9.48 25.08 0.74
N LEU A 801 8.44 24.25 0.72
CA LEU A 801 8.38 23.03 -0.09
C LEU A 801 8.17 23.30 -1.60
N PHE A 802 7.71 24.50 -1.96
CA PHE A 802 7.17 24.81 -3.29
C PHE A 802 8.00 25.83 -4.08
N VAL A 803 9.01 26.43 -3.46
CA VAL A 803 9.87 27.45 -4.07
C VAL A 803 11.26 26.84 -4.28
N PRO A 804 11.89 27.00 -5.46
CA PRO A 804 13.20 26.40 -5.72
C PRO A 804 14.24 26.98 -4.73
N PRO A 805 15.11 26.15 -4.13
CA PRO A 805 16.09 26.57 -3.12
C PRO A 805 17.34 27.21 -3.75
N THR A 806 17.13 28.16 -4.66
CA THR A 806 18.18 28.79 -5.49
C THR A 806 18.07 30.31 -5.56
N ILE A 807 17.09 30.92 -4.89
CA ILE A 807 16.81 32.37 -4.95
C ILE A 807 17.79 33.12 -4.02
N SER A 808 18.94 33.51 -4.58
CA SER A 808 20.03 34.13 -3.82
C SER A 808 20.01 35.65 -3.85
N THR A 809 19.45 36.23 -4.92
CA THR A 809 19.40 37.67 -5.21
C THR A 809 17.97 38.13 -5.56
N GLU A 810 17.74 39.44 -5.57
CA GLU A 810 16.44 39.98 -6.02
C GLU A 810 16.19 39.71 -7.52
N ALA A 811 17.24 39.60 -8.34
CA ALA A 811 17.12 39.23 -9.75
C ALA A 811 16.61 37.79 -9.93
N ASP A 812 17.11 36.84 -9.12
CA ASP A 812 16.61 35.46 -9.11
C ASP A 812 15.13 35.41 -8.71
N LEU A 813 14.75 36.22 -7.71
CA LEU A 813 13.37 36.32 -7.24
C LEU A 813 12.45 36.89 -8.32
N VAL A 814 12.87 37.95 -9.03
CA VAL A 814 12.13 38.53 -10.16
C VAL A 814 11.95 37.51 -11.28
N ALA A 815 13.01 36.79 -11.66
CA ALA A 815 12.94 35.74 -12.68
C ALA A 815 11.96 34.62 -12.29
N TRP A 816 12.00 34.17 -11.03
CA TRP A 816 11.04 33.19 -10.51
C TRP A 816 9.60 33.73 -10.45
N LEU A 817 9.39 34.99 -10.08
CA LEU A 817 8.05 35.62 -10.06
C LEU A 817 7.39 35.64 -11.43
N HIS A 818 8.14 35.91 -12.51
CA HIS A 818 7.60 35.83 -13.88
C HIS A 818 7.33 34.38 -14.34
N LEU A 819 8.06 33.39 -13.81
CA LEU A 819 7.82 31.97 -14.10
C LEU A 819 6.60 31.42 -13.36
N GLU A 820 6.41 31.80 -12.10
CA GLU A 820 5.27 31.36 -11.28
C GLU A 820 3.97 32.11 -11.63
N PHE A 821 4.08 33.41 -11.92
CA PHE A 821 2.94 34.28 -12.20
C PHE A 821 3.02 34.91 -13.61
N PRO A 822 2.93 34.13 -14.71
CA PRO A 822 3.26 34.58 -16.08
C PRO A 822 2.43 35.75 -16.63
N ASN A 823 1.36 36.16 -15.94
CA ASN A 823 0.49 37.28 -16.30
C ASN A 823 0.79 38.59 -15.54
N VAL A 824 1.81 38.63 -14.66
CA VAL A 824 2.23 39.87 -13.97
C VAL A 824 3.21 40.67 -14.83
N SER A 825 3.03 41.99 -14.88
CA SER A 825 3.99 42.89 -15.51
C SER A 825 5.09 43.29 -14.53
N ASP A 826 6.21 43.80 -15.04
CA ASP A 826 7.33 44.32 -14.23
C ASP A 826 6.86 45.36 -13.19
N GLY A 827 5.88 46.19 -13.57
CA GLY A 827 5.24 47.17 -12.69
C GLY A 827 4.30 46.57 -11.63
N ASP A 828 3.88 45.31 -11.78
CA ASP A 828 3.20 44.54 -10.73
C ASP A 828 4.22 43.77 -9.88
N VAL A 829 5.29 43.23 -10.46
CA VAL A 829 6.43 42.66 -9.73
C VAL A 829 7.00 43.69 -8.77
N ALA A 830 7.24 44.93 -9.22
CA ALA A 830 7.69 46.03 -8.36
C ALA A 830 6.75 46.29 -7.17
N LYS A 831 5.43 46.10 -7.33
CA LYS A 831 4.45 46.21 -6.23
C LYS A 831 4.48 45.00 -5.30
N ILE A 832 4.66 43.79 -5.83
CA ILE A 832 4.89 42.57 -5.03
C ILE A 832 6.15 42.79 -4.18
N LEU A 833 7.28 43.19 -4.78
CA LEU A 833 8.51 43.47 -4.06
C LEU A 833 8.36 44.56 -3.00
N ALA A 834 7.61 45.64 -3.29
CA ALA A 834 7.32 46.71 -2.33
C ALA A 834 6.41 46.26 -1.17
N ALA A 835 5.47 45.33 -1.40
CA ALA A 835 4.62 44.75 -0.36
C ALA A 835 5.39 43.77 0.56
N TYR A 836 6.54 43.27 0.12
CA TYR A 836 7.42 42.35 0.85
C TYR A 836 8.82 42.97 0.97
N PRO A 837 9.03 44.04 1.76
CA PRO A 837 10.31 44.73 1.81
C PRO A 837 11.43 43.84 2.37
N SER A 838 12.59 43.86 1.70
CA SER A 838 13.83 43.16 2.10
C SER A 838 15.05 43.90 1.54
N SER A 839 16.26 43.56 1.99
CA SER A 839 17.49 44.09 1.41
C SER A 839 17.75 43.51 0.02
N SER A 840 18.10 44.35 -0.96
CA SER A 840 18.39 43.91 -2.34
C SER A 840 19.74 43.16 -2.50
N GLY A 841 20.57 43.12 -1.45
CA GLY A 841 21.81 42.36 -1.42
C GLY A 841 21.60 40.84 -1.45
N PRO A 842 22.64 40.06 -1.84
CA PRO A 842 22.59 38.61 -1.77
C PRO A 842 22.36 38.09 -0.35
N VAL A 843 21.70 36.93 -0.22
CA VAL A 843 21.59 36.23 1.06
C VAL A 843 22.98 35.76 1.52
N ASN A 844 23.38 36.08 2.75
CA ASN A 844 24.56 35.47 3.36
C ASN A 844 24.14 34.08 3.89
N PRO A 845 24.74 32.97 3.40
CA PRO A 845 24.37 31.62 3.85
C PRO A 845 24.63 31.35 5.34
N ASN A 846 25.40 32.22 6.00
CA ASN A 846 25.70 32.14 7.43
C ASN A 846 24.76 33.00 8.31
N ASP A 847 23.76 33.67 7.72
CA ASP A 847 22.77 34.42 8.50
C ASP A 847 21.93 33.46 9.37
N PRO A 848 21.60 33.85 10.61
CA PRO A 848 20.90 32.96 11.54
C PRO A 848 19.48 32.66 11.07
N MET A 849 19.19 31.36 10.88
CA MET A 849 17.85 30.84 10.56
C MET A 849 17.12 30.41 11.84
N PHE A 850 15.94 30.98 12.10
CA PHE A 850 15.14 30.68 13.29
C PHE A 850 13.63 30.90 13.07
N ALA A 851 12.81 30.27 13.91
CA ALA A 851 11.36 30.44 13.88
C ALA A 851 10.99 31.82 14.43
N THR A 852 10.10 32.54 13.74
CA THR A 852 9.72 33.90 14.10
C THR A 852 8.74 33.91 15.29
N THR A 853 8.63 35.05 15.97
CA THR A 853 7.59 35.27 17.00
C THR A 853 6.32 35.90 16.43
N GLY A 854 6.24 36.11 15.11
CA GLY A 854 5.14 36.76 14.41
C GLY A 854 4.95 38.27 14.66
N LEU A 855 5.55 38.84 15.71
CA LEU A 855 5.40 40.25 16.12
C LEU A 855 6.72 40.98 16.40
N GLY A 856 7.86 40.29 16.28
CA GLY A 856 9.19 40.88 16.44
C GLY A 856 9.69 41.64 15.20
N PRO A 857 10.91 42.22 15.26
CA PRO A 857 11.58 42.82 14.10
C PRO A 857 11.98 41.77 13.04
N ALA A 858 12.08 40.50 13.43
CA ALA A 858 12.20 39.35 12.53
C ALA A 858 10.81 38.71 12.33
N THR A 859 10.43 38.49 11.07
CA THR A 859 9.12 37.99 10.64
C THR A 859 9.29 37.08 9.44
N ALA A 860 8.23 36.38 9.01
CA ALA A 860 8.28 35.50 7.85
C ALA A 860 8.70 36.20 6.54
N LEU A 861 8.77 37.53 6.50
CA LEU A 861 9.35 38.30 5.39
C LEU A 861 10.88 38.15 5.24
N ASN A 862 11.62 37.99 6.35
CA ASN A 862 13.09 38.07 6.35
C ASN A 862 13.81 36.83 6.88
N VAL A 863 13.17 36.02 7.74
CA VAL A 863 13.76 34.78 8.28
C VAL A 863 12.72 33.69 8.53
N SER A 864 13.13 32.45 8.33
CA SER A 864 12.54 31.24 8.90
C SER A 864 13.65 30.28 9.35
N GLN A 865 13.31 29.05 9.73
CA GLN A 865 14.29 28.02 10.05
C GLN A 865 14.97 27.39 8.83
N VAL A 866 14.50 27.69 7.62
CA VAL A 866 14.96 27.05 6.37
C VAL A 866 15.48 28.04 5.33
N ALA A 867 15.30 29.35 5.55
CA ALA A 867 15.81 30.40 4.67
C ALA A 867 15.89 31.77 5.35
N THR A 868 16.73 32.64 4.80
CA THR A 868 16.81 34.08 5.08
C THR A 868 16.69 34.88 3.78
N GLY A 869 16.52 36.20 3.89
CA GLY A 869 16.64 37.14 2.78
C GLY A 869 15.71 36.84 1.58
N GLN A 870 16.27 36.82 0.37
CA GLN A 870 15.48 36.70 -0.88
C GLN A 870 14.82 35.32 -1.04
N GLN A 871 15.47 34.23 -0.60
CA GLN A 871 14.84 32.90 -0.57
C GLN A 871 13.63 32.88 0.37
N GLN A 872 13.77 33.41 1.58
CA GLN A 872 12.65 33.46 2.52
C GLN A 872 11.52 34.37 2.02
N ARG A 873 11.86 35.47 1.37
CA ARG A 873 10.89 36.37 0.72
C ARG A 873 10.10 35.63 -0.36
N GLY A 874 10.76 34.84 -1.21
CA GLY A 874 10.11 33.96 -2.19
C GLY A 874 9.19 32.92 -1.53
N ASN A 875 9.69 32.23 -0.49
CA ASN A 875 8.90 31.28 0.30
C ASN A 875 7.62 31.94 0.87
N ASN A 876 7.72 33.14 1.45
CA ASN A 876 6.56 33.81 2.04
C ASN A 876 5.60 34.42 1.01
N ILE A 877 6.11 34.88 -0.15
CA ILE A 877 5.28 35.29 -1.30
C ILE A 877 4.40 34.12 -1.75
N TYR A 878 4.99 32.93 -1.97
CA TYR A 878 4.23 31.73 -2.36
C TYR A 878 3.25 31.30 -1.26
N ALA A 879 3.71 31.25 0.00
CA ALA A 879 2.87 30.92 1.14
C ALA A 879 1.61 31.78 1.20
N GLU A 880 1.76 33.10 1.06
CA GLU A 880 0.67 34.04 1.17
C GLU A 880 -0.25 34.04 -0.05
N ALA A 881 0.28 33.99 -1.28
CA ALA A 881 -0.54 33.85 -2.49
C ALA A 881 -1.39 32.58 -2.48
N THR A 882 -0.75 31.44 -2.18
CA THR A 882 -1.27 30.10 -2.51
C THR A 882 -2.03 29.44 -1.36
N PHE A 883 -1.75 29.80 -0.10
CA PHE A 883 -2.38 29.19 1.09
C PHE A 883 -2.93 30.20 2.09
N VAL A 884 -2.08 31.12 2.58
CA VAL A 884 -2.42 31.89 3.78
C VAL A 884 -3.47 32.96 3.48
N CYS A 885 -3.35 33.75 2.41
CA CYS A 885 -4.36 34.75 2.08
C CYS A 885 -5.68 34.15 1.59
N PRO A 886 -5.71 33.08 0.78
CA PRO A 886 -6.93 32.30 0.52
C PRO A 886 -7.65 31.90 1.82
N SER A 887 -6.89 31.48 2.84
CA SER A 887 -7.44 31.16 4.17
C SER A 887 -8.09 32.38 4.88
N TYR A 888 -7.52 33.58 4.74
CA TYR A 888 -8.07 34.84 5.29
C TYR A 888 -9.36 35.24 4.57
N TRP A 889 -9.38 35.09 3.24
CA TRP A 889 -10.52 35.43 2.41
C TRP A 889 -11.69 34.49 2.66
N LEU A 890 -11.39 33.21 2.83
CA LEU A 890 -12.36 32.18 3.17
C LEU A 890 -12.96 32.39 4.56
N ALA A 891 -12.16 32.67 5.60
CA ALA A 891 -12.68 33.05 6.92
C ALA A 891 -13.58 34.31 6.84
N SER A 892 -13.19 35.29 6.04
CA SER A 892 -13.97 36.52 5.81
C SER A 892 -15.31 36.27 5.10
N ALA A 893 -15.38 35.30 4.19
CA ALA A 893 -16.60 34.94 3.46
C ALA A 893 -17.72 34.40 4.38
N TYR A 894 -17.35 33.77 5.50
CA TYR A 894 -18.27 33.23 6.51
C TYR A 894 -18.63 34.24 7.63
N THR A 895 -18.47 35.55 7.40
CA THR A 895 -18.89 36.60 8.35
C THR A 895 -20.23 37.23 7.99
N GLY A 896 -21.17 37.23 8.94
CA GLY A 896 -22.53 37.76 8.77
C GLY A 896 -23.54 36.73 8.25
N ASN A 897 -24.80 37.14 8.06
CA ASN A 897 -25.89 36.28 7.56
C ASN A 897 -26.05 34.96 8.33
N GLY A 898 -25.88 34.98 9.65
CA GLY A 898 -25.96 33.78 10.51
C GLY A 898 -24.79 32.79 10.35
N ARG A 899 -23.72 33.16 9.64
CA ARG A 899 -22.49 32.38 9.51
C ARG A 899 -21.46 32.74 10.57
N THR A 900 -20.53 31.83 10.84
CA THR A 900 -19.44 32.02 11.81
C THR A 900 -18.14 31.41 11.29
N ALA A 901 -17.04 32.15 11.44
CA ALA A 901 -15.70 31.67 11.12
C ALA A 901 -14.81 31.68 12.36
N TYR A 902 -13.85 30.77 12.39
CA TYR A 902 -12.75 30.69 13.35
C TYR A 902 -11.46 30.49 12.57
N LYS A 903 -10.35 31.11 13.01
CA LYS A 903 -9.05 30.92 12.34
C LYS A 903 -7.94 30.58 13.33
N TYR A 904 -7.05 29.68 12.94
CA TYR A 904 -5.74 29.47 13.56
C TYR A 904 -4.58 29.66 12.58
N GLN A 905 -3.39 29.83 13.14
CA GLN A 905 -2.10 29.49 12.55
C GLN A 905 -1.48 28.36 13.39
N TYR A 906 -0.92 27.34 12.75
CA TYR A 906 -0.06 26.33 13.39
C TYR A 906 1.40 26.78 13.28
N SER A 907 2.10 26.87 14.40
CA SER A 907 3.45 27.44 14.48
C SER A 907 4.44 26.61 15.29
N VAL A 908 4.10 25.36 15.65
CA VAL A 908 5.05 24.46 16.31
C VAL A 908 6.27 24.28 15.39
N PRO A 909 7.50 24.56 15.85
CA PRO A 909 8.68 24.57 14.98
C PRO A 909 8.92 23.23 14.25
N PHE A 910 9.15 23.19 12.93
CA PHE A 910 9.32 24.33 12.02
C PHE A 910 8.01 24.86 11.39
N GLY A 911 6.90 24.13 11.52
CA GLY A 911 5.58 24.58 11.08
C GLY A 911 5.47 24.67 9.56
N GLY A 912 6.06 23.71 8.85
CA GLY A 912 5.98 23.57 7.40
C GLY A 912 4.59 23.15 6.92
N HIS A 913 4.42 23.09 5.60
CA HIS A 913 3.19 22.61 4.99
C HIS A 913 2.89 21.16 5.42
N THR A 914 1.69 20.91 5.93
CA THR A 914 1.19 19.61 6.45
C THR A 914 1.76 19.10 7.78
N ASP A 915 2.71 19.80 8.42
CA ASP A 915 3.23 19.47 9.77
C ASP A 915 2.15 19.44 10.87
N ASP A 916 0.97 19.99 10.61
CA ASP A 916 -0.20 19.97 11.49
C ASP A 916 -0.89 18.60 11.52
N LEU A 917 -0.79 17.80 10.46
CA LEU A 917 -1.52 16.53 10.32
C LEU A 917 -1.13 15.44 11.33
N PRO A 918 0.15 15.19 11.66
CA PRO A 918 0.50 14.16 12.64
C PRO A 918 -0.05 14.48 14.03
N ALA A 919 -0.15 15.77 14.41
CA ALA A 919 -0.79 16.18 15.65
C ALA A 919 -2.32 15.95 15.64
N VAL A 920 -2.97 15.97 14.47
CA VAL A 920 -4.43 15.71 14.34
C VAL A 920 -4.74 14.22 14.26
N PHE A 921 -4.09 13.47 13.37
CA PHE A 921 -4.46 12.09 13.04
C PHE A 921 -3.48 11.02 13.55
N GLY A 922 -2.25 11.40 13.90
CA GLY A 922 -1.22 10.49 14.40
C GLY A 922 -0.36 9.84 13.30
N PRO A 923 0.79 9.23 13.67
CA PRO A 923 1.39 9.29 15.01
C PRO A 923 1.97 10.68 15.31
N ALA A 924 1.97 11.09 16.57
CA ALA A 924 2.56 12.37 16.99
C ALA A 924 4.08 12.40 16.74
N GLN A 925 4.62 13.57 16.41
CA GLN A 925 6.05 13.76 16.16
C GLN A 925 6.79 14.15 17.45
N PRO A 926 8.13 13.99 17.55
CA PRO A 926 8.88 14.33 18.77
C PRO A 926 8.78 15.80 19.19
N ASN A 927 8.42 16.70 18.27
CA ASN A 927 8.14 18.11 18.55
C ASN A 927 6.71 18.40 19.04
N HIS A 928 5.88 17.36 19.22
CA HIS A 928 4.53 17.46 19.78
C HIS A 928 4.53 16.89 21.20
N SER A 929 4.07 17.68 22.19
CA SER A 929 3.75 17.11 23.51
C SER A 929 2.35 16.50 23.50
N ASP A 930 2.13 15.48 24.32
CA ASP A 930 0.80 14.87 24.53
C ASP A 930 -0.28 15.93 24.81
N SER A 931 0.10 16.96 25.57
CA SER A 931 -0.79 18.08 25.92
C SER A 931 -1.16 18.96 24.73
N PHE A 932 -0.28 19.11 23.74
CA PHE A 932 -0.58 19.83 22.50
C PHE A 932 -1.49 18.98 21.61
N VAL A 933 -1.14 17.70 21.44
CA VAL A 933 -1.88 16.73 20.62
C VAL A 933 -3.32 16.61 21.12
N ALA A 934 -3.51 16.40 22.43
CA ALA A 934 -4.82 16.33 23.07
C ALA A 934 -5.62 17.63 22.87
N ALA A 935 -4.99 18.81 23.03
CA ALA A 935 -5.64 20.09 22.82
C ALA A 935 -6.06 20.31 21.35
N PHE A 936 -5.19 20.02 20.39
CA PHE A 936 -5.46 20.28 18.97
C PHE A 936 -6.51 19.32 18.38
N ARG A 937 -6.44 18.02 18.74
CA ARG A 937 -7.50 17.04 18.42
C ARG A 937 -8.84 17.43 19.04
N SER A 938 -8.82 17.97 20.27
CA SER A 938 -10.03 18.48 20.93
C SER A 938 -10.59 19.73 20.23
N ILE A 939 -9.75 20.63 19.72
CA ILE A 939 -10.19 21.82 18.95
C ILE A 939 -10.96 21.40 17.69
N TRP A 940 -10.42 20.45 16.91
CA TRP A 940 -11.08 19.91 15.72
C TRP A 940 -12.38 19.17 16.09
N GLY A 941 -12.32 18.22 17.03
CA GLY A 941 -13.49 17.43 17.40
C GLY A 941 -14.59 18.22 18.13
N LYS A 942 -14.26 19.28 18.88
CA LYS A 942 -15.26 20.23 19.41
C LYS A 942 -15.94 21.03 18.30
N PHE A 943 -15.22 21.40 17.25
CA PHE A 943 -15.83 22.01 16.08
C PHE A 943 -16.76 21.04 15.34
N VAL A 944 -16.38 19.77 15.17
CA VAL A 944 -17.25 18.73 14.58
C VAL A 944 -18.50 18.50 15.44
N THR A 945 -18.35 18.35 16.75
CA THR A 945 -19.44 17.93 17.66
C THR A 945 -20.33 19.06 18.15
N THR A 946 -19.79 20.27 18.34
CA THR A 946 -20.51 21.41 18.93
C THR A 946 -20.55 22.64 18.04
N SER A 947 -19.98 22.57 16.82
CA SER A 947 -19.87 23.70 15.89
C SER A 947 -19.03 24.89 16.41
N ASN A 948 -18.25 24.69 17.47
CA ASN A 948 -17.39 25.68 18.12
C ASN A 948 -16.06 25.01 18.51
N PRO A 949 -14.89 25.57 18.16
CA PRO A 949 -13.57 24.95 18.43
C PRO A 949 -13.06 25.15 19.86
N SER A 950 -13.83 25.76 20.78
CA SER A 950 -13.38 26.05 22.14
C SER A 950 -13.28 24.79 23.01
N ILE A 951 -12.19 24.67 23.78
CA ILE A 951 -11.89 23.52 24.65
C ILE A 951 -11.88 23.89 26.14
N SER A 952 -11.72 22.92 27.04
CA SER A 952 -11.63 23.20 28.49
C SER A 952 -10.28 23.84 28.87
N ALA A 953 -10.25 24.57 29.98
CA ALA A 953 -9.01 25.16 30.50
C ALA A 953 -7.93 24.10 30.79
N ALA A 954 -8.32 22.93 31.32
CA ALA A 954 -7.41 21.83 31.61
C ALA A 954 -6.75 21.25 30.34
N LEU A 955 -7.50 21.09 29.23
CA LEU A 955 -6.91 20.70 27.95
C LEU A 955 -6.02 21.81 27.40
N ALA A 956 -6.45 23.07 27.49
CA ALA A 956 -5.70 24.21 26.99
C ALA A 956 -4.33 24.40 27.69
N SER A 957 -4.26 24.18 29.01
CA SER A 957 -3.00 24.26 29.78
C SER A 957 -2.22 22.94 29.90
N GLY A 958 -2.71 21.84 29.31
CA GLY A 958 -2.06 20.53 29.45
C GLY A 958 -2.07 19.98 30.88
N GLY A 959 -3.10 20.30 31.66
CA GLY A 959 -3.20 19.95 33.08
C GLY A 959 -2.25 20.72 34.01
N GLN A 960 -1.35 21.56 33.46
CA GLN A 960 -0.41 22.34 34.26
C GLN A 960 -1.12 23.50 35.00
N PRO A 961 -0.66 23.85 36.22
CA PRO A 961 -1.15 25.03 36.95
C PRO A 961 -0.93 26.30 36.12
N THR A 962 -1.98 27.09 35.94
CA THR A 962 -1.90 28.36 35.21
C THR A 962 -1.18 29.40 36.05
N THR A 963 0.06 29.73 35.71
CA THR A 963 0.83 30.82 36.35
C THR A 963 0.37 32.22 35.94
N SER A 964 -0.50 32.32 34.92
CA SER A 964 -1.16 33.55 34.49
C SER A 964 -2.59 33.62 35.00
N SER A 965 -3.03 34.82 35.39
CA SER A 965 -4.43 35.11 35.72
C SER A 965 -5.33 35.28 34.47
N ALA A 966 -4.74 35.38 33.27
CA ALA A 966 -5.49 35.48 32.02
C ALA A 966 -5.89 34.08 31.51
N PRO A 967 -7.17 33.84 31.14
CA PRO A 967 -7.61 32.56 30.61
C PRO A 967 -6.96 32.25 29.25
N ASN A 968 -6.55 30.99 29.05
CA ASN A 968 -5.94 30.57 27.79
C ASN A 968 -6.93 30.78 26.61
N PRO A 969 -6.51 31.38 25.49
CA PRO A 969 -7.44 31.87 24.48
C PRO A 969 -8.19 30.79 23.70
N VAL A 970 -7.77 29.52 23.69
CA VAL A 970 -8.56 28.43 23.09
C VAL A 970 -9.74 27.98 23.96
N THR A 971 -9.84 28.48 25.21
CA THR A 971 -11.02 28.24 26.07
C THR A 971 -12.24 29.06 25.65
N LYS A 972 -12.00 30.17 24.95
CA LYS A 972 -13.02 31.00 24.30
C LYS A 972 -12.48 31.43 22.95
N PHE A 973 -12.42 30.48 22.02
CA PHE A 973 -11.81 30.68 20.71
C PHE A 973 -12.49 31.87 19.99
N PRO A 974 -11.75 32.92 19.61
CA PRO A 974 -12.32 34.13 19.03
C PRO A 974 -12.95 33.83 17.66
N ALA A 975 -14.19 34.26 17.48
CA ALA A 975 -14.80 34.25 16.16
C ALA A 975 -14.13 35.31 15.28
N TRP A 976 -13.83 34.96 14.04
CA TRP A 976 -13.29 35.87 13.04
C TRP A 976 -14.34 36.94 12.68
N THR A 977 -13.97 38.21 12.77
CA THR A 977 -14.82 39.35 12.38
C THR A 977 -14.13 40.21 11.35
N ALA A 978 -14.89 40.87 10.48
CA ALA A 978 -14.31 41.73 9.44
C ALA A 978 -13.73 43.04 10.00
N SER A 979 -14.24 43.53 11.14
CA SER A 979 -13.80 44.77 11.81
C SER A 979 -12.59 44.57 12.73
N SER A 980 -12.43 43.36 13.28
CA SER A 980 -11.28 42.99 14.12
C SER A 980 -10.97 41.50 13.89
N PRO A 981 -10.21 41.16 12.83
CA PRO A 981 -9.90 39.78 12.50
C PRO A 981 -8.83 39.25 13.44
N GLN A 982 -9.20 38.24 14.23
CA GLN A 982 -8.34 37.56 15.18
C GLN A 982 -8.15 36.10 14.78
N GLN A 983 -6.95 35.57 15.00
CA GLN A 983 -6.64 34.15 14.86
C GLN A 983 -5.96 33.64 16.13
N ILE A 984 -6.08 32.34 16.42
CA ILE A 984 -5.24 31.68 17.43
C ILE A 984 -3.90 31.30 16.81
N ASN A 985 -2.80 31.65 17.45
CA ASN A 985 -1.50 31.06 17.20
C ASN A 985 -1.34 29.79 18.08
N LEU A 986 -1.34 28.61 17.45
CA LEU A 986 -1.10 27.32 18.08
C LEU A 986 0.39 27.02 18.04
N ASN A 987 1.08 27.22 19.17
CA ASN A 987 2.52 27.02 19.30
C ASN A 987 2.85 26.25 20.59
N ILE A 988 4.10 25.78 20.68
CA ILE A 988 4.72 25.16 21.87
C ILE A 988 5.97 25.97 22.24
N THR A 989 6.32 26.01 23.53
CA THR A 989 7.58 26.57 24.05
C THR A 989 8.23 25.62 25.05
N GLY A 990 9.51 25.85 25.37
CA GLY A 990 10.29 24.95 26.22
C GLY A 990 10.82 23.75 25.45
N GLY A 991 11.02 22.63 26.15
CA GLY A 991 11.64 21.42 25.61
C GLY A 991 13.16 21.52 25.45
N THR A 992 13.76 20.41 25.02
CA THR A 992 15.17 20.30 24.66
C THR A 992 15.34 20.45 23.14
N PRO A 993 16.27 21.29 22.65
CA PRO A 993 16.48 21.47 21.22
C PRO A 993 17.10 20.22 20.59
N TYR A 994 16.59 19.81 19.43
CA TYR A 994 17.15 18.74 18.62
C TYR A 994 17.17 19.13 17.14
N THR A 995 18.03 18.47 16.37
CA THR A 995 18.17 18.70 14.93
C THR A 995 17.28 17.74 14.16
N ALA A 996 16.40 18.27 13.31
CA ALA A 996 15.54 17.51 12.42
C ALA A 996 15.86 17.84 10.95
N ILE A 997 15.66 16.87 10.06
CA ILE A 997 15.76 17.05 8.60
C ILE A 997 14.33 17.10 8.05
N THR A 998 14.00 18.17 7.33
CA THR A 998 12.70 18.34 6.66
C THR A 998 12.55 17.42 5.44
N LEU A 999 11.33 17.23 4.95
CA LEU A 999 11.02 16.41 3.76
C LEU A 999 11.79 16.84 2.49
N PHE A 1000 12.28 18.08 2.43
CA PHE A 1000 13.07 18.64 1.32
C PHE A 1000 14.55 18.79 1.67
N GLY A 1001 15.04 18.13 2.73
CA GLY A 1001 16.45 18.02 3.09
C GLY A 1001 17.04 19.19 3.88
N ALA A 1002 16.28 20.27 4.13
CA ALA A 1002 16.74 21.37 4.97
C ALA A 1002 16.80 20.95 6.45
N THR A 1003 17.89 21.31 7.12
CA THR A 1003 18.13 21.05 8.55
C THR A 1003 17.51 22.15 9.40
N VAL A 1004 16.67 21.78 10.39
CA VAL A 1004 15.96 22.71 11.28
C VAL A 1004 16.12 22.31 12.74
N THR A 1005 16.12 23.30 13.65
CA THR A 1005 16.06 23.05 15.09
C THR A 1005 14.62 22.91 15.55
N GLN A 1006 14.24 21.75 16.08
CA GLN A 1006 12.95 21.54 16.73
C GLN A 1006 13.17 21.34 18.23
N PHE A 1007 12.09 21.21 19.01
CA PHE A 1007 12.17 21.05 20.46
C PHE A 1007 11.35 19.84 20.87
N GLN A 1008 11.93 18.93 21.64
CA GLN A 1008 11.28 17.71 22.15
C GLN A 1008 11.18 17.71 23.68
N GLU A 1009 10.47 16.75 24.26
CA GLU A 1009 10.44 16.57 25.72
C GLU A 1009 11.84 16.26 26.30
N PRO A 1010 12.10 16.48 27.60
CA PRO A 1010 11.19 17.03 28.61
C PRO A 1010 11.08 18.56 28.58
N GLY A 1011 9.89 19.05 28.93
CA GLY A 1011 9.62 20.45 29.24
C GLY A 1011 8.85 21.23 28.16
N LEU A 1012 8.23 20.57 27.17
CA LEU A 1012 7.36 21.23 26.19
C LEU A 1012 6.07 21.73 26.84
N LYS A 1013 5.59 22.90 26.43
CA LYS A 1013 4.39 23.56 26.99
C LYS A 1013 3.57 24.26 25.91
N ASN A 1014 2.25 24.10 25.96
CA ASN A 1014 1.31 24.81 25.11
C ASN A 1014 1.45 26.34 25.26
N ALA A 1015 1.72 27.03 24.16
CA ALA A 1015 1.96 28.47 24.09
C ALA A 1015 0.89 29.20 23.24
N PHE A 1016 -0.37 28.86 23.47
CA PHE A 1016 -1.50 29.38 22.69
C PHE A 1016 -1.74 30.87 22.97
N SER A 1017 -1.79 31.66 21.89
CA SER A 1017 -1.92 33.11 21.94
C SER A 1017 -2.94 33.62 20.92
N VAL A 1018 -3.57 34.78 21.18
CA VAL A 1018 -4.37 35.48 20.16
C VAL A 1018 -3.44 36.36 19.34
N ALA A 1019 -3.55 36.26 18.01
CA ALA A 1019 -2.87 37.12 17.06
C ALA A 1019 -3.90 37.99 16.32
N SER A 1020 -3.59 39.28 16.20
CA SER A 1020 -4.28 40.20 15.28
C SER A 1020 -3.88 39.83 13.85
N ALA A 1021 -4.81 39.32 13.05
CA ALA A 1021 -4.52 38.87 11.69
C ALA A 1021 -4.08 40.03 10.77
N ASN A 1022 -4.45 41.27 11.11
CA ASN A 1022 -4.00 42.46 10.40
C ASN A 1022 -2.50 42.70 10.54
N THR A 1023 -1.96 42.56 11.75
CA THR A 1023 -0.58 42.96 12.09
C THR A 1023 0.41 41.79 12.18
N TRP A 1024 -0.08 40.56 12.29
CA TRP A 1024 0.73 39.34 12.36
C TRP A 1024 1.73 39.23 11.20
N GLU A 1025 2.92 38.70 11.48
CA GLU A 1025 4.01 38.46 10.53
C GLU A 1025 4.34 39.70 9.67
N GLY A 1026 4.50 40.84 10.34
CA GLY A 1026 4.88 42.10 9.69
C GLY A 1026 3.77 42.70 8.82
N GLY A 1027 2.51 42.63 9.24
CA GLY A 1027 1.39 43.23 8.49
C GLY A 1027 0.77 42.35 7.41
N ARG A 1028 0.70 41.03 7.64
CA ARG A 1028 0.15 40.05 6.68
C ARG A 1028 -1.25 40.39 6.17
N GLY A 1029 -2.13 40.95 7.00
CA GLY A 1029 -3.48 41.36 6.55
C GLY A 1029 -3.42 42.32 5.35
N THR A 1030 -2.54 43.32 5.41
CA THR A 1030 -2.31 44.29 4.32
C THR A 1030 -1.79 43.61 3.05
N ARG A 1031 -0.90 42.61 3.18
CA ARG A 1031 -0.42 41.83 2.02
C ARG A 1031 -1.50 40.94 1.43
N CYS A 1032 -2.36 40.37 2.26
CA CYS A 1032 -3.54 39.64 1.80
C CYS A 1032 -4.61 40.52 1.15
N ASP A 1033 -4.68 41.80 1.50
CA ASP A 1033 -5.48 42.79 0.76
C ASP A 1033 -4.81 43.20 -0.55
N PHE A 1034 -3.50 43.40 -0.57
CA PHE A 1034 -2.74 43.62 -1.80
C PHE A 1034 -2.95 42.48 -2.82
N TRP A 1035 -2.83 41.21 -2.41
CA TRP A 1035 -3.09 40.06 -3.28
C TRP A 1035 -4.51 40.09 -3.89
N ARG A 1036 -5.53 40.56 -3.16
CA ARG A 1036 -6.90 40.74 -3.72
C ARG A 1036 -6.91 41.75 -4.87
N THR A 1037 -6.12 42.83 -4.77
CA THR A 1037 -6.07 43.87 -5.82
C THR A 1037 -5.47 43.38 -7.14
N ILE A 1038 -4.55 42.40 -7.07
CA ILE A 1038 -3.90 41.81 -8.25
C ILE A 1038 -4.44 40.42 -8.63
N ALA A 1039 -5.48 39.93 -7.95
CA ALA A 1039 -6.12 38.62 -8.21
C ALA A 1039 -6.80 38.51 -9.60
N GLY A 1040 -6.91 39.63 -10.34
CA GLY A 1040 -7.31 39.60 -11.75
C GLY A 1040 -6.16 39.26 -12.71
N LYS A 1041 -4.90 39.37 -12.26
CA LYS A 1041 -3.67 39.09 -13.03
C LYS A 1041 -3.05 37.77 -12.59
N VAL A 1042 -2.98 37.52 -11.29
CA VAL A 1042 -2.72 36.20 -10.71
C VAL A 1042 -4.09 35.61 -10.40
N PRO A 1043 -4.72 34.85 -11.31
CA PRO A 1043 -6.09 34.38 -11.12
C PRO A 1043 -6.13 33.41 -9.93
N MET A 1044 -6.63 33.91 -8.81
CA MET A 1044 -6.94 33.21 -7.57
C MET A 1044 -8.45 33.24 -7.34
#